data_AF-A0A1N6MWU0-F1
#
_entry.id   AF-A0A1N6MWU0-F1
#
_cell.length_a   1.000
_cell.length_b   1.000
_cell.length_c   1.000
_cell.angle_alpha   90.00
_cell.angle_beta   90.00
_cell.angle_gamma   90.00
#
_symmetry.space_group_name_H-M   'P 1'
#
loop_
_entity.id
_entity.type
_entity.pdbx_description
1 polymer ?
#
loop_
_entity_poly.entity_id
_entity_poly.type
_entity_poly.pdbx_seq_one_letter_code
_entity_poly.pdbx_strand_id
1 'polypeptide(L)'
;MAKLSRSKEKMNATLGNLIVARYTQAASSNSDAHRRCQRSLDLMKGQIDSVPVDPDDDEIEVAMNITGPITRNVHAQIEEVLDPILEQPFVLETDPVAQLPAPVQDELMSAIETNIQRIIEMTGGDESLFSNLLKNMTQTALTFYNEAAKTAADNLYPVVLQKLKMANFKTEFSQWLYNYVAYPLAILKGPVYETRKMKEWDGMAMVYQDKMVHRVYNISPFNIFPSPNAKDVQSCEYVIERQRLTSSELLDMSGTVGFDAESIFYVLQDHEKYILPYEATGSEIEPDALGDSGIASVSDLSWIGIYDVLIHYGRIQGAKLKEYGVDISNEYRLYESEIWVLAGTIIKCVLNPDPLGRRPFYTAAFYHLPGELWGSSIPETIEDVQIQCTTAGRALVNNMDFSAGPLGEVDTARVKGEGDPTEIYPRKITPVKQDPFSQNAPAYRFYTIPSLAGELWSIFDKAHASAYELIGIPRLAFGQTEGAATLGRTSGGVSMMLNQASKAIKQPLLYAENHVIEPIIQRFVDIELQFNPNPSLKGDVNVRASGVRGMQEKEKQQGNLTWVLQSLAPFAKGFEVPPAFVMRILEQLLSQMGVDTKGLPNIALQDAMNQDQGIIASLTGMADNVGAGQSGTIEGAPAMNNSDYTQPLDGRSAQAIQTINQMNHSLGR
;
A
#
# COMPACT_ATOMS: atom_id res chain seq x y z
N MET A 1 29.52 42.22 5.28
CA MET A 1 29.89 40.87 5.76
C MET A 1 29.45 40.65 7.22
N ALA A 2 30.14 41.18 8.26
CA ALA A 2 29.81 40.89 9.67
C ALA A 2 28.42 41.34 10.18
N LYS A 3 27.81 42.39 9.60
CA LYS A 3 26.43 42.79 9.92
C LYS A 3 25.36 41.89 9.26
N LEU A 4 25.67 41.30 8.09
CA LEU A 4 24.78 40.34 7.44
C LEU A 4 24.82 38.98 8.16
N SER A 5 25.99 38.53 8.63
CA SER A 5 26.08 37.25 9.37
C SER A 5 25.32 37.32 10.70
N ARG A 6 25.45 38.41 11.47
CA ARG A 6 24.68 38.61 12.71
C ARG A 6 23.18 38.74 12.48
N SER A 7 22.75 39.25 11.32
CA SER A 7 21.33 39.29 10.96
C SER A 7 20.84 37.88 10.61
N LYS A 8 21.62 37.13 9.82
CA LYS A 8 21.33 35.73 9.45
C LYS A 8 21.27 34.82 10.69
N GLU A 9 22.20 34.96 11.64
CA GLU A 9 22.17 34.24 12.92
C GLU A 9 20.90 34.52 13.74
N LYS A 10 20.50 35.80 13.87
CA LYS A 10 19.25 36.14 14.59
C LYS A 10 17.99 35.63 13.89
N MET A 11 18.00 35.60 12.56
CA MET A 11 16.88 35.08 11.75
C MET A 11 16.80 33.55 11.83
N ASN A 12 17.94 32.86 11.75
CA ASN A 12 18.07 31.43 11.96
C ASN A 12 17.51 31.04 13.34
N ALA A 13 17.87 31.79 14.39
CA ALA A 13 17.36 31.57 15.74
C ALA A 13 15.84 31.80 15.83
N THR A 14 15.28 32.82 15.17
CA THR A 14 13.83 33.14 15.28
C THR A 14 12.97 32.09 14.59
N LEU A 15 13.32 31.69 13.36
CA LEU A 15 12.58 30.68 12.60
C LEU A 15 12.87 29.26 13.11
N GLY A 16 14.10 28.98 13.56
CA GLY A 16 14.46 27.75 14.25
C GLY A 16 13.66 27.55 15.54
N ASN A 17 13.58 28.58 16.40
CA ASN A 17 12.78 28.53 17.64
C ASN A 17 11.29 28.34 17.36
N LEU A 18 10.75 28.90 16.28
CA LEU A 18 9.36 28.67 15.88
C LEU A 18 9.09 27.19 15.58
N ILE A 19 10.00 26.54 14.86
CA ILE A 19 9.86 25.13 14.49
C ILE A 19 10.02 24.23 15.71
N VAL A 20 10.96 24.54 16.58
CA VAL A 20 11.13 23.84 17.87
C VAL A 20 9.86 23.97 18.73
N ALA A 21 9.27 25.18 18.81
CA ALA A 21 8.01 25.37 19.53
C ALA A 21 6.85 24.56 18.93
N ARG A 22 6.72 24.52 17.60
CA ARG A 22 5.74 23.68 16.89
C ARG A 22 5.97 22.19 17.14
N TYR A 23 7.24 21.77 17.22
CA TYR A 23 7.61 20.39 17.58
C TYR A 23 7.18 20.06 19.01
N THR A 24 7.51 20.88 20.01
CA THR A 24 7.09 20.65 21.40
C THR A 24 5.57 20.58 21.54
N GLN A 25 4.85 21.44 20.82
CA GLN A 25 3.39 21.39 20.79
C GLN A 25 2.86 20.09 20.16
N ALA A 26 3.44 19.65 19.03
CA ALA A 26 3.04 18.41 18.38
C ALA A 26 3.45 17.16 19.18
N ALA A 27 4.60 17.18 19.85
CA ALA A 27 5.06 16.10 20.71
C ALA A 27 4.12 15.90 21.90
N SER A 28 3.72 16.98 22.57
CA SER A 28 2.75 16.91 23.67
C SER A 28 1.36 16.46 23.22
N SER A 29 0.87 16.87 22.05
CA SER A 29 -0.46 16.43 21.57
C SER A 29 -0.48 14.98 21.09
N ASN A 30 0.64 14.47 20.59
CA ASN A 30 0.74 13.11 20.05
C ASN A 30 1.34 12.11 21.06
N SER A 31 1.54 12.48 22.33
CA SER A 31 2.16 11.60 23.34
C SER A 31 1.39 10.30 23.53
N ASP A 32 0.05 10.38 23.50
CA ASP A 32 -0.81 9.20 23.68
C ASP A 32 -0.73 8.26 22.48
N ALA A 33 -0.65 8.81 21.26
CA ALA A 33 -0.45 8.02 20.05
C ALA A 33 0.92 7.32 20.03
N HIS A 34 1.98 8.00 20.48
CA HIS A 34 3.30 7.38 20.61
C HIS A 34 3.33 6.28 21.68
N ARG A 35 2.63 6.49 22.82
CA ARG A 35 2.48 5.46 23.86
C ARG A 35 1.75 4.23 23.34
N ARG A 36 0.73 4.42 22.51
CA ARG A 36 0.00 3.35 21.80
C ARG A 36 0.91 2.57 20.83
N CYS A 37 1.77 3.26 20.08
CA CYS A 37 2.79 2.61 19.25
C CYS A 37 3.78 1.79 20.10
N GLN A 38 4.26 2.35 21.22
CA GLN A 38 5.18 1.66 22.13
C GLN A 38 4.53 0.41 22.72
N ARG A 39 3.30 0.55 23.22
CA ARG A 39 2.49 -0.57 23.74
C ARG A 39 2.30 -1.67 22.71
N SER A 40 2.03 -1.33 21.45
CA SER A 40 1.95 -2.31 20.35
C SER A 40 3.27 -3.07 20.15
N LEU A 41 4.42 -2.38 20.27
CA LEU A 41 5.74 -2.99 20.18
C LEU A 41 6.00 -3.97 21.33
N ASP A 42 5.63 -3.58 22.55
CA ASP A 42 5.83 -4.38 23.76
C ASP A 42 4.94 -5.64 23.71
N LEU A 43 3.67 -5.49 23.32
CA LEU A 43 2.74 -6.61 23.10
C LEU A 43 3.28 -7.62 22.08
N MET A 44 3.85 -7.14 20.97
CA MET A 44 4.48 -8.01 19.96
C MET A 44 5.72 -8.76 20.49
N LYS A 45 6.49 -8.14 21.39
CA LYS A 45 7.60 -8.80 22.10
C LYS A 45 7.11 -9.76 23.18
N GLY A 46 5.84 -9.67 23.59
CA GLY A 46 5.26 -10.46 24.67
C GLY A 46 5.41 -9.80 26.04
N GLN A 47 5.81 -8.53 26.10
CA GLN A 47 5.89 -7.75 27.33
C GLN A 47 4.53 -7.10 27.55
N ILE A 48 3.84 -7.54 28.61
CA ILE A 48 2.48 -7.06 28.95
C ILE A 48 2.52 -6.15 30.17
N ASP A 49 3.47 -6.39 31.08
CA ASP A 49 3.65 -5.59 32.28
C ASP A 49 4.80 -4.60 32.06
N SER A 50 4.45 -3.32 32.03
CA SER A 50 5.39 -2.19 32.14
C SER A 50 5.57 -1.75 33.59
N VAL A 51 4.94 -2.43 34.54
CA VAL A 51 5.15 -2.20 35.96
C VAL A 51 6.21 -3.21 36.41
N PRO A 52 7.39 -2.76 36.91
CA PRO A 52 8.33 -3.67 37.53
C PRO A 52 7.61 -4.35 38.69
N VAL A 53 7.45 -5.66 38.57
CA VAL A 53 6.99 -6.52 39.67
C VAL A 53 8.00 -6.33 40.80
N ASP A 54 7.52 -5.97 41.98
CA ASP A 54 8.38 -5.82 43.16
C ASP A 54 9.14 -7.16 43.34
N PRO A 55 10.48 -7.16 43.47
CA PRO A 55 11.27 -8.39 43.55
C PRO A 55 10.96 -9.25 44.80
N ASP A 56 10.12 -8.75 45.70
CA ASP A 56 9.64 -9.42 46.91
C ASP A 56 8.28 -10.14 46.69
N ASP A 57 7.61 -9.96 45.54
CA ASP A 57 6.41 -10.72 45.19
C ASP A 57 6.83 -11.99 44.42
N ASP A 58 6.49 -13.18 44.96
CA ASP A 58 6.67 -14.50 44.31
C ASP A 58 5.71 -14.65 43.10
N GLU A 59 5.55 -13.62 42.27
CA GLU A 59 4.69 -13.64 41.10
C GLU A 59 5.39 -14.33 39.92
N ILE A 60 4.67 -15.28 39.30
CA ILE A 60 5.20 -16.05 38.19
C ILE A 60 5.32 -15.19 36.92
N GLU A 61 6.56 -14.95 36.50
CA GLU A 61 6.92 -14.28 35.24
C GLU A 61 6.67 -15.17 34.01
N VAL A 62 5.40 -15.50 33.76
CA VAL A 62 4.99 -16.16 32.52
C VAL A 62 4.24 -15.15 31.66
N ALA A 63 4.72 -14.94 30.45
CA ALA A 63 4.07 -14.14 29.43
C ALA A 63 3.75 -15.00 28.20
N MET A 64 2.46 -15.18 27.91
CA MET A 64 2.00 -15.95 26.75
C MET A 64 1.86 -15.03 25.55
N ASN A 65 2.88 -14.98 24.69
CA ASN A 65 2.86 -14.13 23.49
C ASN A 65 2.02 -14.75 22.36
N ILE A 66 0.77 -14.31 22.25
CA ILE A 66 -0.13 -14.65 21.13
C ILE A 66 -0.10 -13.60 20.00
N THR A 67 0.16 -12.34 20.34
CA THR A 67 0.05 -11.20 19.41
C THR A 67 1.14 -11.17 18.36
N GLY A 68 2.39 -11.47 18.74
CA GLY A 68 3.51 -11.52 17.81
C GLY A 68 3.29 -12.53 16.67
N PRO A 69 3.00 -13.81 16.96
CA PRO A 69 2.69 -14.81 15.95
C PRO A 69 1.49 -14.43 15.06
N ILE A 70 0.38 -13.96 15.64
CA ILE A 70 -0.82 -13.59 14.88
C ILE A 70 -0.51 -12.42 13.92
N THR A 71 0.14 -11.37 14.41
CA THR A 71 0.49 -10.18 13.61
C THR A 71 1.41 -10.54 12.44
N ARG A 72 2.42 -11.41 12.67
CA ARG A 72 3.31 -11.90 11.61
C ARG A 72 2.59 -12.75 10.58
N ASN A 73 1.66 -13.59 11.01
CA ASN A 73 0.87 -14.42 10.11
C ASN A 73 -0.05 -13.56 9.22
N VAL A 74 -0.68 -12.52 9.78
CA VAL A 74 -1.48 -11.56 9.00
C VAL A 74 -0.61 -10.81 7.99
N HIS A 75 0.57 -10.33 8.42
CA HIS A 75 1.52 -9.68 7.52
C HIS A 75 1.91 -10.60 6.35
N ALA A 76 2.31 -11.84 6.63
CA ALA A 76 2.68 -12.82 5.60
C ALA A 76 1.54 -13.09 4.62
N GLN A 77 0.31 -13.20 5.10
CA GLN A 77 -0.86 -13.40 4.25
C GLN A 77 -1.14 -12.19 3.34
N ILE A 78 -0.96 -10.96 3.85
CA ILE A 78 -1.11 -9.76 3.01
C ILE A 78 0.00 -9.68 1.96
N GLU A 79 1.23 -9.99 2.34
CA GLU A 79 2.37 -10.01 1.42
C GLU A 79 2.18 -11.05 0.32
N GLU A 80 1.69 -12.26 0.62
CA GLU A 80 1.36 -13.28 -0.37
C GLU A 80 0.28 -12.83 -1.37
N VAL A 81 -0.75 -12.11 -0.89
CA VAL A 81 -1.79 -11.56 -1.75
C VAL A 81 -1.23 -10.46 -2.67
N LEU A 82 -0.29 -9.66 -2.16
CA LEU A 82 0.26 -8.50 -2.87
C LEU A 82 1.46 -8.80 -3.77
N ASP A 83 2.22 -9.86 -3.52
CA ASP A 83 3.43 -10.18 -4.29
C ASP A 83 3.20 -10.30 -5.81
N PRO A 84 2.19 -11.05 -6.30
CA PRO A 84 1.90 -11.11 -7.73
C PRO A 84 1.37 -9.77 -8.28
N ILE A 85 0.85 -8.90 -7.42
CA ILE A 85 0.31 -7.58 -7.78
C ILE A 85 1.44 -6.53 -7.84
N LEU A 86 2.46 -6.63 -6.99
CA LEU A 86 3.59 -5.70 -6.95
C LEU A 86 4.45 -5.75 -8.22
N GLU A 87 4.30 -6.78 -9.06
CA GLU A 87 4.89 -6.83 -10.40
C GLU A 87 4.20 -5.86 -11.38
N GLN A 88 2.89 -5.64 -11.22
CA GLN A 88 2.09 -4.67 -11.98
C GLN A 88 1.18 -3.87 -11.02
N PRO A 89 1.75 -2.93 -10.24
CA PRO A 89 1.05 -2.34 -9.10
C PRO A 89 -0.13 -1.43 -9.49
N PHE A 90 -0.16 -0.95 -10.74
CA PHE A 90 -1.14 0.03 -11.21
C PHE A 90 -1.49 -0.18 -12.68
N VAL A 91 -2.64 0.37 -13.06
CA VAL A 91 -3.04 0.55 -14.46
C VAL A 91 -3.23 2.04 -14.67
N LEU A 92 -2.81 2.51 -15.84
CA LEU A 92 -3.03 3.89 -16.26
C LEU A 92 -4.35 3.93 -17.02
N GLU A 93 -5.33 4.63 -16.46
CA GLU A 93 -6.61 4.88 -17.11
C GLU A 93 -6.59 6.30 -17.70
N THR A 94 -7.32 6.46 -18.79
CA THR A 94 -7.52 7.77 -19.42
C THR A 94 -8.95 8.17 -19.19
N ASP A 95 -9.16 9.43 -18.79
CA ASP A 95 -10.52 9.95 -18.66
C ASP A 95 -11.10 10.09 -20.08
N PRO A 96 -12.32 9.56 -20.34
CA PRO A 96 -12.92 9.67 -21.65
C PRO A 96 -13.18 11.14 -21.94
N VAL A 97 -12.57 11.64 -23.02
CA VAL A 97 -12.68 13.05 -23.39
C VAL A 97 -14.13 13.35 -23.76
N ALA A 98 -14.83 14.15 -22.93
CA ALA A 98 -16.22 14.52 -23.18
C ALA A 98 -16.37 15.58 -24.29
N GLN A 99 -15.33 16.40 -24.50
CA GLN A 99 -15.30 17.46 -25.51
C GLN A 99 -13.89 17.57 -26.09
N LEU A 100 -13.79 17.62 -27.42
CA LEU A 100 -12.52 17.78 -28.13
C LEU A 100 -11.83 19.08 -27.69
N PRO A 101 -10.49 19.13 -27.60
CA PRO A 101 -9.77 20.37 -27.34
C PRO A 101 -10.12 21.45 -28.38
N ALA A 102 -10.22 22.73 -27.97
CA ALA A 102 -10.54 23.85 -28.85
C ALA A 102 -9.78 23.90 -30.20
N PRO A 103 -8.44 23.70 -30.27
CA PRO A 103 -7.73 23.73 -31.55
C PRO A 103 -8.16 22.62 -32.52
N VAL A 104 -8.60 21.48 -31.98
CA VAL A 104 -9.06 20.33 -32.74
C VAL A 104 -10.49 20.54 -33.21
N GLN A 105 -11.33 21.16 -32.36
CA GLN A 105 -12.68 21.55 -32.76
C GLN A 105 -12.63 22.53 -33.93
N ASP A 106 -11.74 23.51 -33.90
CA ASP A 106 -11.58 24.50 -34.97
C ASP A 106 -11.13 23.84 -36.28
N GLU A 107 -10.17 22.91 -36.22
CA GLU A 107 -9.73 22.16 -37.39
C GLU A 107 -10.84 21.25 -37.93
N LEU A 108 -11.57 20.54 -37.06
CA LEU A 108 -12.68 19.68 -37.45
C LEU A 108 -13.80 20.49 -38.12
N MET A 109 -14.12 21.67 -37.60
CA MET A 109 -15.09 22.59 -38.19
C MET A 109 -14.64 23.06 -39.57
N SER A 110 -13.35 23.39 -39.75
CA SER A 110 -12.80 23.77 -41.06
C SER A 110 -12.81 22.62 -42.09
N ALA A 111 -12.53 21.39 -41.64
CA ALA A 111 -12.58 20.19 -42.48
C ALA A 111 -14.02 19.84 -42.88
N ILE A 112 -14.96 20.06 -41.96
CA ILE A 112 -16.40 19.90 -42.19
C ILE A 112 -16.89 20.94 -43.21
N GLU A 113 -16.54 22.23 -43.07
CA GLU A 113 -16.89 23.29 -44.03
C GLU A 113 -16.39 22.96 -45.45
N THR A 114 -15.17 22.45 -45.56
CA THR A 114 -14.57 22.04 -46.84
C THR A 114 -15.31 20.85 -47.48
N ASN A 115 -15.73 19.87 -46.67
CA ASN A 115 -16.48 18.71 -47.15
C ASN A 115 -17.94 19.06 -47.50
N ILE A 116 -18.55 19.99 -46.78
CA ILE A 116 -19.89 20.51 -47.10
C ILE A 116 -19.88 21.23 -48.44
N GLN A 117 -18.89 22.10 -48.72
CA GLN A 117 -18.81 22.78 -50.01
C GLN A 117 -18.81 21.77 -51.16
N ARG A 118 -18.07 20.66 -51.01
CA ARG A 118 -18.01 19.58 -52.00
C ARG A 118 -19.31 18.77 -52.12
N ILE A 119 -20.08 18.63 -51.03
CA ILE A 119 -21.36 17.90 -51.00
C ILE A 119 -22.52 18.76 -51.52
N ILE A 120 -22.51 20.06 -51.22
CA ILE A 120 -23.48 21.05 -51.73
C ILE A 120 -23.39 21.15 -53.25
N GLU A 121 -22.18 21.07 -53.82
CA GLU A 121 -21.96 21.04 -55.27
C GLU A 121 -22.48 19.76 -55.96
N MET A 122 -22.61 18.64 -55.23
CA MET A 122 -22.97 17.34 -55.81
C MET A 122 -24.43 16.92 -55.63
N THR A 123 -25.15 17.37 -54.59
CA THR A 123 -26.42 16.70 -54.23
C THR A 123 -27.55 17.62 -53.74
N GLY A 124 -27.34 18.95 -53.68
CA GLY A 124 -28.41 19.88 -53.36
C GLY A 124 -28.91 19.74 -51.91
N GLY A 125 -28.13 20.29 -50.98
CA GLY A 125 -28.56 20.85 -49.69
C GLY A 125 -29.64 20.10 -48.91
N ASP A 126 -29.34 18.90 -48.41
CA ASP A 126 -30.15 18.26 -47.36
C ASP A 126 -29.54 18.55 -45.97
N GLU A 127 -30.24 19.35 -45.17
CA GLU A 127 -29.81 19.82 -43.83
C GLU A 127 -29.70 18.67 -42.81
N SER A 128 -30.43 17.57 -43.05
CA SER A 128 -30.39 16.36 -42.21
C SER A 128 -29.09 15.55 -42.38
N LEU A 129 -28.53 15.52 -43.58
CA LEU A 129 -27.25 14.87 -43.88
C LEU A 129 -26.08 15.59 -43.22
N PHE A 130 -26.15 16.93 -43.14
CA PHE A 130 -25.14 17.74 -42.45
C PHE A 130 -25.07 17.40 -40.95
N SER A 131 -26.22 17.33 -40.27
CA SER A 131 -26.25 16.99 -38.83
C SER A 131 -25.73 15.58 -38.57
N ASN A 132 -26.02 14.61 -39.44
CA ASN A 132 -25.55 13.23 -39.28
C ASN A 132 -24.06 13.09 -39.59
N LEU A 133 -23.54 13.79 -40.60
CA LEU A 133 -22.11 13.83 -40.91
C LEU A 133 -21.32 14.46 -39.75
N LEU A 134 -21.81 15.56 -39.18
CA LEU A 134 -21.17 16.24 -38.05
C LEU A 134 -21.13 15.33 -36.80
N LYS A 135 -22.20 14.61 -36.50
CA LYS A 135 -22.24 13.62 -35.41
C LYS A 135 -21.27 12.46 -35.64
N ASN A 136 -21.18 11.95 -36.87
CA ASN A 136 -20.25 10.86 -37.18
C ASN A 136 -18.79 11.31 -37.11
N MET A 137 -18.45 12.48 -37.68
CA MET A 137 -17.07 13.00 -37.65
C MET A 137 -16.62 13.38 -36.23
N THR A 138 -17.52 13.95 -35.42
CA THR A 138 -17.22 14.23 -34.00
C THR A 138 -17.04 12.94 -33.21
N GLN A 139 -17.89 11.93 -33.41
CA GLN A 139 -17.73 10.64 -32.74
C GLN A 139 -16.43 9.93 -33.16
N THR A 140 -16.07 9.95 -34.45
CA THR A 140 -14.81 9.36 -34.94
C THR A 140 -13.59 10.11 -34.40
N ALA A 141 -13.64 11.44 -34.35
CA ALA A 141 -12.58 12.24 -33.73
C ALA A 141 -12.44 11.88 -32.24
N LEU A 142 -13.55 11.82 -31.49
CA LEU A 142 -13.53 11.42 -30.08
C LEU A 142 -12.92 10.02 -29.88
N THR A 143 -13.26 9.04 -30.72
CA THR A 143 -12.66 7.70 -30.65
C THR A 143 -11.16 7.74 -30.92
N PHE A 144 -10.71 8.53 -31.89
CA PHE A 144 -9.29 8.69 -32.20
C PHE A 144 -8.51 9.35 -31.06
N TYR A 145 -9.07 10.40 -30.44
CA TYR A 145 -8.45 11.05 -29.27
C TYR A 145 -8.36 10.11 -28.08
N ASN A 146 -9.40 9.32 -27.81
CA ASN A 146 -9.37 8.33 -26.74
C ASN A 146 -8.34 7.22 -27.02
N GLU A 147 -8.20 6.77 -28.27
CA GLU A 147 -7.19 5.77 -28.66
C GLU A 147 -5.76 6.32 -28.57
N ALA A 148 -5.55 7.58 -28.99
CA ALA A 148 -4.27 8.26 -28.84
C ALA A 148 -3.89 8.47 -27.36
N ALA A 149 -4.86 8.88 -26.52
CA ALA A 149 -4.66 9.00 -25.08
C ALA A 149 -4.30 7.65 -24.46
N LYS A 150 -5.00 6.57 -24.84
CA LYS A 150 -4.71 5.21 -24.39
C LYS A 150 -3.31 4.76 -24.79
N THR A 151 -2.90 5.03 -26.02
CA THR A 151 -1.55 4.72 -26.51
C THR A 151 -0.47 5.49 -25.74
N ALA A 152 -0.73 6.77 -25.41
CA ALA A 152 0.18 7.57 -24.58
C ALA A 152 0.30 7.00 -23.15
N ALA A 153 -0.82 6.56 -22.56
CA ALA A 153 -0.84 5.89 -21.26
C ALA A 153 -0.04 4.56 -21.29
N ASP A 154 -0.23 3.74 -22.32
CA ASP A 154 0.49 2.48 -22.50
C ASP A 154 2.02 2.70 -22.64
N ASN A 155 2.43 3.79 -23.31
CA ASN A 155 3.84 4.17 -23.43
C ASN A 155 4.44 4.74 -22.12
N LEU A 156 3.61 5.41 -21.30
CA LEU A 156 4.04 5.99 -20.02
C LEU A 156 4.25 4.92 -18.94
N TYR A 157 3.44 3.85 -18.97
CA TYR A 157 3.49 2.76 -18.01
C TYR A 157 4.91 2.18 -17.76
N PRO A 158 5.67 1.73 -18.79
CA PRO A 158 7.01 1.15 -18.57
C PRO A 158 8.02 2.17 -18.00
N VAL A 159 7.88 3.45 -18.35
CA VAL A 159 8.76 4.53 -17.84
C VAL A 159 8.55 4.71 -16.35
N VAL A 160 7.29 4.84 -15.91
CA VAL A 160 6.94 5.00 -14.50
C VAL A 160 7.34 3.76 -13.70
N LEU A 161 7.11 2.56 -14.24
CA LEU A 161 7.54 1.31 -13.60
C LEU A 161 9.07 1.26 -13.39
N GLN A 162 9.85 1.71 -14.37
CA GLN A 162 11.30 1.80 -14.22
C GLN A 162 11.70 2.79 -13.12
N LYS A 163 11.02 3.94 -13.02
CA LYS A 163 11.28 4.94 -11.97
C LYS A 163 10.92 4.44 -10.58
N LEU A 164 9.81 3.73 -10.42
CA LEU A 164 9.44 3.09 -9.15
C LEU A 164 10.47 2.03 -8.71
N LYS A 165 11.00 1.25 -9.66
CA LYS A 165 12.10 0.31 -9.39
C LYS A 165 13.37 1.04 -8.96
N MET A 166 13.74 2.13 -9.63
CA MET A 166 14.88 2.97 -9.24
C MET A 166 14.69 3.62 -7.87
N ALA A 167 13.44 3.94 -7.50
CA ALA A 167 13.07 4.55 -6.23
C ALA A 167 13.03 3.58 -5.03
N ASN A 168 13.37 2.30 -5.25
CA ASN A 168 13.30 1.23 -4.24
C ASN A 168 11.90 1.00 -3.65
N PHE A 169 10.83 1.29 -4.40
CA PHE A 169 9.46 1.24 -3.89
C PHE A 169 9.07 -0.12 -3.30
N LYS A 170 9.41 -1.24 -3.96
CA LYS A 170 9.02 -2.59 -3.50
C LYS A 170 9.54 -2.90 -2.09
N THR A 171 10.82 -2.61 -1.82
CA THR A 171 11.44 -2.93 -0.53
C THR A 171 10.89 -2.04 0.59
N GLU A 172 10.76 -0.74 0.33
CA GLU A 172 10.19 0.20 1.30
C GLU A 172 8.72 -0.09 1.58
N PHE A 173 7.97 -0.52 0.56
CA PHE A 173 6.58 -0.89 0.68
C PHE A 173 6.35 -2.17 1.50
N SER A 174 7.21 -3.19 1.38
CA SER A 174 7.16 -4.40 2.23
C SER A 174 7.42 -4.04 3.70
N GLN A 175 8.41 -3.19 3.98
CA GLN A 175 8.63 -2.69 5.36
C GLN A 175 7.48 -1.81 5.86
N TRP A 176 6.90 -1.01 4.98
CA TRP A 176 5.72 -0.20 5.29
C TRP A 176 4.51 -1.08 5.61
N LEU A 177 4.34 -2.19 4.92
CA LEU A 177 3.26 -3.15 5.17
C LEU A 177 3.37 -3.77 6.56
N TYR A 178 4.59 -4.09 7.02
CA TYR A 178 4.79 -4.51 8.40
C TYR A 178 4.34 -3.43 9.40
N ASN A 179 4.74 -2.17 9.18
CA ASN A 179 4.32 -1.06 10.02
C ASN A 179 2.80 -0.84 9.98
N TYR A 180 2.16 -1.08 8.83
CA TYR A 180 0.73 -0.93 8.62
C TYR A 180 -0.10 -1.91 9.46
N VAL A 181 0.40 -3.13 9.65
CA VAL A 181 -0.25 -4.16 10.46
C VAL A 181 0.07 -3.99 11.95
N ALA A 182 1.33 -3.66 12.26
CA ALA A 182 1.85 -3.61 13.62
C ALA A 182 1.46 -2.34 14.39
N TYR A 183 1.42 -1.17 13.73
CA TYR A 183 1.24 0.12 14.39
C TYR A 183 -0.07 0.81 13.98
N PRO A 184 -0.59 1.73 14.81
CA PRO A 184 -1.84 2.44 14.53
C PRO A 184 -1.80 3.34 13.28
N LEU A 185 -0.60 3.63 12.77
CA LEU A 185 -0.37 4.47 11.60
C LEU A 185 0.88 3.96 10.89
N ALA A 186 0.82 3.86 9.56
CA ALA A 186 2.00 3.66 8.72
C ALA A 186 2.14 4.80 7.74
N ILE A 187 3.37 5.29 7.58
CA ILE A 187 3.68 6.47 6.77
C ILE A 187 4.70 6.11 5.69
N LEU A 188 4.36 6.47 4.46
CA LEU A 188 5.26 6.38 3.31
C LEU A 188 5.60 7.79 2.85
N LYS A 189 6.89 8.11 2.77
CA LYS A 189 7.39 9.39 2.26
C LYS A 189 7.94 9.23 0.86
N GLY A 190 7.49 10.06 -0.08
CA GLY A 190 7.99 10.03 -1.44
C GLY A 190 7.14 10.85 -2.41
N PRO A 191 7.63 11.09 -3.63
CA PRO A 191 9.01 10.97 -4.06
C PRO A 191 9.87 12.12 -3.52
N VAL A 192 11.02 11.78 -2.93
CA VAL A 192 12.03 12.74 -2.47
C VAL A 192 13.24 12.67 -3.39
N TYR A 193 13.86 13.81 -3.68
CA TYR A 193 15.06 13.84 -4.51
C TYR A 193 16.30 13.42 -3.70
N GLU A 194 17.03 12.42 -4.18
CA GLU A 194 18.30 11.95 -3.64
C GLU A 194 19.33 11.88 -4.79
N THR A 195 20.54 12.37 -4.56
CA THR A 195 21.65 12.19 -5.51
C THR A 195 22.28 10.83 -5.26
N ARG A 196 22.29 9.95 -6.26
CA ARG A 196 22.89 8.62 -6.15
C ARG A 196 23.89 8.36 -7.26
N LYS A 197 25.00 7.73 -6.92
CA LYS A 197 25.97 7.21 -7.89
C LYS A 197 25.35 6.02 -8.61
N MET A 198 25.01 6.18 -9.88
CA MET A 198 24.49 5.11 -10.71
C MET A 198 25.55 4.63 -11.69
N LYS A 199 25.55 3.32 -11.92
CA LYS A 199 26.30 2.71 -13.02
C LYS A 199 25.49 2.85 -14.30
N GLU A 200 26.09 3.46 -15.31
CA GLU A 200 25.53 3.55 -16.64
C GLU A 200 26.50 2.92 -17.64
N TRP A 201 25.95 2.23 -18.64
CA TRP A 201 26.73 1.63 -19.70
C TRP A 201 26.77 2.59 -20.89
N ASP A 202 27.92 3.20 -21.12
CA ASP A 202 28.14 4.18 -22.21
C ASP A 202 28.46 3.50 -23.56
N GLY A 203 27.93 2.28 -23.77
CA GLY A 203 28.20 1.47 -24.97
C GLY A 203 29.56 0.77 -25.00
N MET A 204 30.62 1.37 -24.46
CA MET A 204 31.98 0.81 -24.44
C MET A 204 32.51 0.45 -23.04
N ALA A 205 32.10 1.19 -22.02
CA ALA A 205 32.58 0.99 -20.65
C ALA A 205 31.49 1.31 -19.63
N MET A 206 31.67 0.79 -18.43
CA MET A 206 30.83 1.07 -17.27
C MET A 206 31.30 2.37 -16.62
N VAL A 207 30.47 3.41 -16.65
CA VAL A 207 30.75 4.72 -16.07
C VAL A 207 29.89 4.92 -14.83
N TYR A 208 30.45 5.52 -13.79
CA TYR A 208 29.72 5.92 -12.58
C TYR A 208 29.38 7.40 -12.68
N GLN A 209 28.10 7.75 -12.70
CA GLN A 209 27.64 9.13 -12.71
C GLN A 209 26.69 9.39 -11.54
N ASP A 210 26.81 10.57 -10.94
CA ASP A 210 25.91 11.03 -9.90
C ASP A 210 24.62 11.55 -10.55
N LYS A 211 23.53 10.79 -10.39
CA LYS A 211 22.22 11.11 -10.96
C LYS A 211 21.23 11.42 -9.85
N MET A 212 20.46 12.49 -10.05
CA MET A 212 19.33 12.82 -9.17
C MET A 212 18.21 11.82 -9.46
N VAL A 213 17.84 11.06 -8.43
CA VAL A 213 16.78 10.06 -8.51
C VAL A 213 15.73 10.33 -7.46
N HIS A 214 14.50 9.93 -7.76
CA HIS A 214 13.42 9.95 -6.79
C HIS A 214 13.53 8.72 -5.90
N ARG A 215 13.40 8.89 -4.59
CA ARG A 215 13.38 7.81 -3.60
C ARG A 215 12.11 7.86 -2.77
N VAL A 216 11.68 6.67 -2.36
CA VAL A 216 10.62 6.47 -1.38
C VAL A 216 11.27 6.00 -0.09
N TYR A 217 10.72 6.40 1.05
CA TYR A 217 11.17 6.00 2.38
C TYR A 217 9.97 5.55 3.22
N ASN A 218 10.10 4.42 3.90
CA ASN A 218 9.21 4.06 5.00
C ASN A 218 9.61 4.84 6.26
N ILE A 219 8.67 5.57 6.84
CA ILE A 219 8.91 6.33 8.07
C ILE A 219 8.38 5.54 9.25
N SER A 220 9.21 5.41 10.28
CA SER A 220 8.79 4.85 11.55
C SER A 220 7.73 5.76 12.20
N PRO A 221 6.62 5.21 12.70
CA PRO A 221 5.54 6.00 13.32
C PRO A 221 6.01 6.82 14.53
N PHE A 222 7.08 6.40 15.21
CA PHE A 222 7.69 7.09 16.35
C PHE A 222 8.43 8.39 15.99
N ASN A 223 8.65 8.62 14.70
CA ASN A 223 9.43 9.75 14.20
C ASN A 223 8.57 10.81 13.52
N ILE A 224 7.23 10.71 13.60
CA ILE A 224 6.32 11.64 12.95
C ILE A 224 5.48 12.40 13.98
N PHE A 225 5.38 13.70 13.80
CA PHE A 225 4.72 14.63 14.70
C PHE A 225 3.78 15.54 13.90
N PRO A 226 2.58 15.07 13.56
CA PRO A 226 1.56 15.88 12.89
C PRO A 226 1.05 16.99 13.81
N SER A 227 0.52 18.08 13.24
CA SER A 227 -0.05 19.18 14.04
C SER A 227 -1.18 18.71 14.96
N PRO A 228 -1.43 19.38 16.10
CA PRO A 228 -2.57 19.08 16.96
C PRO A 228 -3.89 19.06 16.17
N ASN A 229 -4.74 18.06 16.43
CA ASN A 229 -6.03 17.85 15.73
C ASN A 229 -5.92 17.57 14.22
N ALA A 230 -4.79 17.05 13.74
CA ALA A 230 -4.67 16.60 12.35
C ALA A 230 -5.66 15.45 12.05
N LYS A 231 -6.45 15.61 11.00
CA LYS A 231 -7.34 14.56 10.47
C LYS A 231 -6.73 13.83 9.27
N ASP A 232 -5.90 14.55 8.52
CA ASP A 232 -5.22 14.06 7.34
C ASP A 232 -3.91 14.84 7.16
N VAL A 233 -2.89 14.19 6.60
CA VAL A 233 -1.56 14.76 6.45
C VAL A 233 -1.52 15.92 5.45
N GLN A 234 -2.40 15.92 4.46
CA GLN A 234 -2.46 17.00 3.46
C GLN A 234 -3.26 18.21 3.99
N SER A 235 -4.27 17.98 4.83
CA SER A 235 -5.11 19.05 5.38
C SER A 235 -4.55 19.76 6.62
N CYS A 236 -3.63 19.12 7.36
CA CYS A 236 -3.10 19.64 8.62
C CYS A 236 -2.19 20.87 8.45
N GLU A 237 -2.00 21.67 9.51
CA GLU A 237 -1.23 22.94 9.41
C GLU A 237 0.25 22.68 9.12
N TYR A 238 0.81 21.66 9.77
CA TYR A 238 2.19 21.22 9.60
C TYR A 238 2.35 19.75 10.02
N VAL A 239 3.41 19.13 9.52
CA VAL A 239 3.92 17.83 9.93
C VAL A 239 5.42 17.97 10.16
N ILE A 240 5.88 17.47 11.29
CA ILE A 240 7.30 17.45 11.63
C ILE A 240 7.77 16.00 11.65
N GLU A 241 8.79 15.72 10.87
CA GLU A 241 9.49 14.44 10.88
C GLU A 241 10.79 14.60 11.67
N ARG A 242 11.03 13.71 12.63
CA ARG A 242 12.29 13.61 13.36
C ARG A 242 13.17 12.57 12.67
N GLN A 243 14.26 13.00 12.06
CA GLN A 243 15.22 12.12 11.43
C GLN A 243 16.53 12.09 12.23
N ARG A 244 16.96 10.89 12.60
CA ARG A 244 18.29 10.64 13.19
C ARG A 244 19.29 10.48 12.06
N LEU A 245 20.28 11.36 12.01
CA LEU A 245 21.29 11.39 10.97
C LEU A 245 22.68 11.30 11.55
N THR A 246 23.54 10.52 10.92
CA THR A 246 24.96 10.43 11.29
C THR A 246 25.75 11.64 10.78
N SER A 247 26.91 11.92 11.38
CA SER A 247 27.83 12.95 10.89
C SER A 247 28.14 12.83 9.40
N SER A 248 28.33 11.61 8.90
CA SER A 248 28.64 11.34 7.49
C SER A 248 27.47 11.69 6.57
N GLU A 249 26.24 11.33 6.96
CA GLU A 249 25.04 11.66 6.17
C GLU A 249 24.79 13.16 6.12
N LEU A 250 25.03 13.89 7.23
CA LEU A 250 24.96 15.35 7.23
C LEU A 250 25.99 15.98 6.30
N LEU A 251 27.21 15.44 6.27
CA LEU A 251 28.27 15.91 5.36
C LEU A 251 27.92 15.63 3.89
N ASP A 252 27.39 14.46 3.58
CA ASP A 252 26.96 14.11 2.22
C ASP A 252 25.83 15.04 1.73
N MET A 253 24.93 15.45 2.63
CA MET A 253 23.86 16.41 2.30
C MET A 253 24.36 17.82 2.04
N SER A 254 25.53 18.21 2.55
CA SER A 254 26.11 19.54 2.31
C SER A 254 26.37 19.83 0.82
N GLY A 255 26.56 18.79 0.00
CA GLY A 255 26.73 18.90 -1.45
C GLY A 255 25.43 18.96 -2.24
N THR A 256 24.26 18.87 -1.58
CA THR A 256 22.95 18.80 -2.25
C THR A 256 22.29 20.17 -2.35
N VAL A 257 21.58 20.41 -3.46
CA VAL A 257 20.90 21.69 -3.72
C VAL A 257 19.86 22.00 -2.64
N GLY A 258 19.91 23.21 -2.10
CA GLY A 258 18.99 23.72 -1.07
C GLY A 258 19.50 23.61 0.36
N PHE A 259 20.58 22.86 0.62
CA PHE A 259 21.25 22.81 1.92
C PHE A 259 22.30 23.91 2.05
N ASP A 260 22.38 24.52 3.23
CA ASP A 260 23.40 25.53 3.57
C ASP A 260 24.62 24.84 4.20
N ALA A 261 25.65 24.62 3.40
CA ALA A 261 26.87 23.93 3.83
C ALA A 261 27.55 24.64 5.01
N GLU A 262 27.57 25.98 5.03
CA GLU A 262 28.17 26.76 6.12
C GLU A 262 27.47 26.50 7.45
N SER A 263 26.13 26.44 7.43
CA SER A 263 25.32 26.18 8.62
C SER A 263 25.50 24.74 9.12
N ILE A 264 25.67 23.76 8.23
CA ILE A 264 25.96 22.36 8.60
C ILE A 264 27.35 22.27 9.26
N PHE A 265 28.39 22.87 8.65
CA PHE A 265 29.73 22.87 9.22
C PHE A 265 29.79 23.59 10.57
N TYR A 266 29.07 24.71 10.70
CA TYR A 266 28.95 25.43 11.97
C TYR A 266 28.39 24.53 13.07
N VAL A 267 27.29 23.83 12.81
CA VAL A 267 26.67 22.95 13.82
C VAL A 267 27.56 21.75 14.15
N LEU A 268 28.24 21.15 13.16
CA LEU A 268 29.19 20.06 13.39
C LEU A 268 30.41 20.50 14.23
N GLN A 269 30.84 21.76 14.09
CA GLN A 269 31.93 22.32 14.87
C GLN A 269 31.51 22.74 16.28
N ASP A 270 30.32 23.33 16.44
CA ASP A 270 29.78 23.78 17.72
C ASP A 270 29.34 22.60 18.60
N HIS A 271 28.84 21.52 17.97
CA HIS A 271 28.33 20.32 18.63
C HIS A 271 29.19 19.08 18.32
N GLU A 272 30.51 19.16 18.50
CA GLU A 272 31.46 18.05 18.25
C GLU A 272 31.13 16.73 19.00
N LYS A 273 30.31 16.75 20.07
CA LYS A 273 30.18 15.61 21.01
C LYS A 273 28.76 15.18 21.38
N TYR A 274 27.74 16.02 21.22
CA TYR A 274 26.36 15.65 21.56
C TYR A 274 25.36 16.76 21.16
N ILE A 275 24.23 16.39 20.56
CA ILE A 275 22.99 17.19 20.67
C ILE A 275 22.13 16.47 21.70
N LEU A 276 21.74 17.18 22.77
CA LEU A 276 20.70 16.72 23.68
C LEU A 276 19.43 16.42 22.86
N PRO A 277 18.90 15.19 22.88
CA PRO A 277 17.61 14.89 22.30
C PRO A 277 16.60 15.89 22.84
N TYR A 278 15.74 16.46 21.99
CA TYR A 278 14.76 17.47 22.42
C TYR A 278 13.86 16.96 23.57
N GLU A 279 13.70 15.64 23.71
CA GLU A 279 13.00 14.94 24.80
C GLU A 279 13.65 15.15 26.18
N ALA A 280 14.96 15.38 26.28
CA ALA A 280 15.66 15.54 27.55
C ALA A 280 15.35 16.86 28.29
N THR A 281 14.53 17.74 27.70
CA THR A 281 14.21 19.06 28.28
C THR A 281 12.90 19.08 29.06
N GLY A 282 12.13 17.99 29.09
CA GLY A 282 10.92 17.91 29.89
C GLY A 282 10.28 16.53 29.85
N SER A 283 10.04 15.97 31.04
CA SER A 283 9.40 14.67 31.33
C SER A 283 10.17 13.42 30.89
N GLU A 284 10.68 12.71 31.92
CA GLU A 284 10.74 11.25 32.05
C GLU A 284 10.32 10.45 30.80
N ILE A 285 11.26 10.28 29.87
CA ILE A 285 11.24 9.10 29.00
C ILE A 285 12.33 8.20 29.57
N GLU A 286 11.87 7.17 30.27
CA GLU A 286 12.71 6.09 30.74
C GLU A 286 13.47 5.45 29.58
N PRO A 287 14.72 5.01 29.81
CA PRO A 287 15.60 4.44 28.80
C PRO A 287 15.21 3.01 28.38
N ASP A 288 13.92 2.67 28.32
CA ASP A 288 13.46 1.30 28.01
C ASP A 288 13.33 1.00 26.51
N ALA A 289 13.57 1.99 25.65
CA ALA A 289 13.75 1.76 24.21
C ALA A 289 15.17 1.26 23.83
N LEU A 290 16.13 1.26 24.78
CA LEU A 290 17.39 0.53 24.66
C LEU A 290 17.22 -0.83 25.36
N GLY A 291 16.59 -1.78 24.67
CA GLY A 291 16.44 -3.14 25.20
C GLY A 291 17.78 -3.73 25.60
N ASP A 292 17.90 -4.13 26.88
CA ASP A 292 18.80 -5.11 27.51
C ASP A 292 20.24 -5.24 26.97
N SER A 293 20.74 -4.18 26.34
CA SER A 293 22.12 -4.04 25.91
C SER A 293 22.68 -3.08 26.93
N GLY A 294 23.33 -3.62 27.97
CA GLY A 294 23.83 -2.90 29.16
C GLY A 294 24.73 -1.70 28.86
N ILE A 295 24.15 -0.65 28.30
CA ILE A 295 24.74 0.66 28.06
C ILE A 295 24.30 1.49 29.25
N ALA A 296 25.09 1.37 30.31
CA ALA A 296 24.99 2.19 31.49
C ALA A 296 25.18 3.67 31.11
N SER A 297 24.37 4.54 31.73
CA SER A 297 24.60 5.99 31.82
C SER A 297 24.50 6.82 30.53
N VAL A 298 23.79 7.95 30.63
CA VAL A 298 23.73 9.05 29.65
C VAL A 298 25.12 9.58 29.25
N SER A 299 26.15 9.31 30.07
CA SER A 299 27.56 9.62 29.75
C SER A 299 28.16 8.80 28.62
N ASP A 300 27.67 7.58 28.36
CA ASP A 300 28.28 6.67 27.37
C ASP A 300 27.68 6.85 25.96
N LEU A 301 26.55 7.57 25.86
CA LEU A 301 25.97 8.02 24.60
C LEU A 301 26.78 9.17 23.95
N SER A 302 27.74 9.77 24.65
CA SER A 302 28.55 10.92 24.18
C SER A 302 29.50 10.61 23.01
N TRP A 303 29.55 9.35 22.57
CA TRP A 303 30.42 8.89 21.47
C TRP A 303 29.66 8.61 20.17
N ILE A 304 28.33 8.68 20.22
CA ILE A 304 27.47 8.30 19.11
C ILE A 304 27.19 9.58 18.31
N GLY A 305 27.92 9.79 17.21
CA GLY A 305 27.77 10.92 16.29
C GLY A 305 26.45 10.89 15.49
N ILE A 306 25.33 10.77 16.20
CA ILE A 306 23.96 10.83 15.68
C ILE A 306 23.36 12.17 16.11
N TYR A 307 22.74 12.83 15.15
CA TYR A 307 22.13 14.14 15.28
C TYR A 307 20.63 14.03 15.00
N ASP A 308 19.81 14.59 15.90
CA ASP A 308 18.37 14.71 15.69
C ASP A 308 18.07 15.95 14.83
N VAL A 309 17.59 15.70 13.62
CA VAL A 309 17.12 16.73 12.68
C VAL A 309 15.60 16.77 12.69
N LEU A 310 15.05 17.97 12.85
CA LEU A 310 13.62 18.23 12.73
C LEU A 310 13.32 18.74 11.32
N ILE A 311 12.54 17.99 10.57
CA ILE A 311 12.12 18.34 9.22
C ILE A 311 10.66 18.78 9.28
N HIS A 312 10.44 20.09 9.16
CA HIS A 312 9.13 20.70 9.16
C HIS A 312 8.59 20.83 7.73
N TYR A 313 7.45 20.21 7.48
CA TYR A 313 6.61 20.44 6.30
C TYR A 313 5.34 21.16 6.72
N GLY A 314 5.14 22.39 6.28
CA GLY A 314 3.92 23.09 6.63
C GLY A 314 3.84 24.52 6.15
N ARG A 315 2.72 25.15 6.50
CA ARG A 315 2.42 26.52 6.11
C ARG A 315 3.18 27.52 6.96
N ILE A 316 3.94 28.38 6.30
CA ILE A 316 4.68 29.48 6.92
C ILE A 316 4.36 30.78 6.18
N GLN A 317 4.28 31.87 6.94
CA GLN A 317 4.02 33.19 6.40
C GLN A 317 5.20 33.67 5.54
N GLY A 318 4.88 34.21 4.35
CA GLY A 318 5.87 34.70 3.38
C GLY A 318 6.86 35.70 3.95
N ALA A 319 6.43 36.56 4.88
CA ALA A 319 7.32 37.51 5.58
C ALA A 319 8.53 36.82 6.23
N LYS A 320 8.30 35.73 6.97
CA LYS A 320 9.36 34.97 7.67
C LYS A 320 10.29 34.23 6.70
N LEU A 321 9.75 33.76 5.58
CA LEU A 321 10.53 33.07 4.55
C LEU A 321 11.38 34.04 3.72
N LYS A 322 10.84 35.24 3.43
CA LYS A 322 11.55 36.31 2.73
C LYS A 322 12.70 36.86 3.56
N GLU A 323 12.51 36.98 4.87
CA GLU A 323 13.58 37.33 5.83
C GLU A 323 14.75 36.33 5.77
N TYR A 324 14.48 35.04 5.56
CA TYR A 324 15.52 34.01 5.41
C TYR A 324 16.26 34.05 4.05
N GLY A 325 15.72 34.76 3.06
CA GLY A 325 16.32 34.88 1.71
C GLY A 325 15.63 34.03 0.63
N VAL A 326 14.41 33.55 0.88
CA VAL A 326 13.58 32.90 -0.15
C VAL A 326 12.84 33.96 -0.95
N ASP A 327 12.95 33.95 -2.27
CA ASP A 327 12.26 34.92 -3.14
C ASP A 327 10.76 34.63 -3.20
N ILE A 328 9.95 35.55 -2.66
CA ILE A 328 8.50 35.40 -2.51
C ILE A 328 7.80 36.69 -2.93
N SER A 329 6.75 36.55 -3.73
CA SER A 329 5.97 37.66 -4.26
C SER A 329 5.04 38.32 -3.24
N ASN A 330 4.41 37.55 -2.33
CA ASN A 330 3.43 38.08 -1.37
C ASN A 330 3.75 37.70 0.08
N GLU A 331 4.12 38.67 0.91
CA GLU A 331 4.57 38.46 2.28
C GLU A 331 3.46 38.01 3.26
N TYR A 332 2.20 38.31 2.96
CA TYR A 332 1.07 37.96 3.84
C TYR A 332 0.49 36.58 3.57
N ARG A 333 0.84 35.97 2.44
CA ARG A 333 0.34 34.64 2.07
C ARG A 333 1.11 33.55 2.83
N LEU A 334 0.40 32.48 3.18
CA LEU A 334 0.97 31.26 3.70
C LEU A 334 1.45 30.38 2.54
N TYR A 335 2.71 29.97 2.58
CA TYR A 335 3.31 29.05 1.62
C TYR A 335 3.68 27.74 2.31
N GLU A 336 3.50 26.62 1.61
CA GLU A 336 4.01 25.32 2.05
C GLU A 336 5.53 25.31 1.83
N SER A 337 6.27 25.08 2.92
CA SER A 337 7.73 25.08 2.92
C SER A 337 8.27 23.85 3.65
N GLU A 338 9.39 23.35 3.14
CA GLU A 338 10.21 22.33 3.76
C GLU A 338 11.40 23.01 4.46
N ILE A 339 11.47 22.88 5.79
CA ILE A 339 12.53 23.46 6.60
C ILE A 339 13.16 22.40 7.49
N TRP A 340 14.49 22.32 7.45
CA TRP A 340 15.26 21.39 8.25
C TRP A 340 15.98 22.17 9.34
N VAL A 341 15.81 21.73 10.59
CA VAL A 341 16.37 22.36 11.77
C VAL A 341 17.22 21.35 12.52
N LEU A 342 18.44 21.75 12.85
CA LEU A 342 19.42 21.01 13.60
C LEU A 342 19.92 21.88 14.75
N ALA A 343 19.73 21.45 16.02
CA ALA A 343 20.07 22.23 17.22
C ALA A 343 19.61 23.71 17.18
N GLY A 344 18.38 23.98 16.72
CA GLY A 344 17.85 25.35 16.57
C GLY A 344 18.43 26.15 15.39
N THR A 345 19.37 25.59 14.63
CA THR A 345 19.93 26.18 13.41
C THR A 345 19.27 25.59 12.17
N ILE A 346 18.94 26.43 11.19
CA ILE A 346 18.31 25.99 9.94
C ILE A 346 19.39 25.54 8.95
N ILE A 347 19.27 24.32 8.45
CA ILE A 347 20.22 23.74 7.49
C ILE A 347 19.66 23.71 6.06
N LYS A 348 18.33 23.77 5.91
CA LYS A 348 17.64 23.84 4.61
C LYS A 348 16.31 24.57 4.77
N CYS A 349 16.00 25.46 3.83
CA CYS A 349 14.71 26.14 3.77
C CYS A 349 14.33 26.33 2.30
N VAL A 350 13.36 25.54 1.83
CA VAL A 350 12.93 25.54 0.42
C VAL A 350 11.41 25.56 0.36
N LEU A 351 10.84 26.25 -0.63
CA LEU A 351 9.41 26.17 -0.92
C LEU A 351 9.08 24.79 -1.47
N ASN A 352 7.88 24.28 -1.16
CA ASN A 352 7.43 23.03 -1.74
C ASN A 352 7.47 23.13 -3.29
N PRO A 353 8.23 22.27 -4.00
CA PRO A 353 8.29 22.31 -5.46
C PRO A 353 6.97 21.92 -6.13
N ASP A 354 6.02 21.36 -5.38
CA ASP A 354 4.72 20.99 -5.90
C ASP A 354 3.84 22.21 -6.27
N PRO A 355 3.41 22.37 -7.53
CA PRO A 355 2.41 23.38 -7.87
C PRO A 355 1.08 23.22 -7.13
N LEU A 356 0.72 22.00 -6.73
CA LEU A 356 -0.50 21.73 -5.94
C LEU A 356 -0.29 21.90 -4.43
N GLY A 357 0.94 22.15 -3.98
CA GLY A 357 1.29 22.30 -2.57
C GLY A 357 1.09 21.03 -1.72
N ARG A 358 1.00 19.84 -2.32
CA ARG A 358 0.85 18.58 -1.59
C ARG A 358 2.17 18.20 -0.91
N ARG A 359 2.08 17.68 0.30
CA ARG A 359 3.23 17.21 1.08
C ARG A 359 3.60 15.78 0.64
N PRO A 360 4.88 15.40 0.68
CA PRO A 360 5.35 14.09 0.19
C PRO A 360 5.12 12.97 1.23
N PHE A 361 3.97 12.97 1.92
CA PHE A 361 3.62 11.97 2.92
C PHE A 361 2.27 11.34 2.61
N TYR A 362 2.23 10.02 2.70
CA TYR A 362 1.03 9.23 2.55
C TYR A 362 0.86 8.34 3.77
N THR A 363 -0.35 8.29 4.31
CA THR A 363 -0.62 7.59 5.55
C THR A 363 -1.81 6.66 5.40
N ALA A 364 -1.72 5.50 6.03
CA ALA A 364 -2.87 4.63 6.22
C ALA A 364 -2.79 3.94 7.59
N ALA A 365 -3.96 3.58 8.10
CA ALA A 365 -4.11 2.77 9.30
C ALA A 365 -4.95 1.53 8.96
N PHE A 366 -4.64 0.38 9.60
CA PHE A 366 -5.33 -0.88 9.33
C PHE A 366 -6.83 -0.78 9.64
N TYR A 367 -7.17 -0.29 10.83
CA TYR A 367 -8.52 0.13 11.19
C TYR A 367 -8.58 1.66 11.22
N HIS A 368 -9.08 2.26 10.15
CA HIS A 368 -9.20 3.71 10.05
C HIS A 368 -10.41 4.24 10.85
N LEU A 369 -10.16 5.27 11.68
CA LEU A 369 -11.20 6.01 12.40
C LEU A 369 -11.51 7.32 11.64
N PRO A 370 -12.75 7.53 11.16
CA PRO A 370 -13.10 8.76 10.45
C PRO A 370 -12.92 10.01 11.32
N GLY A 371 -12.10 10.95 10.86
CA GLY A 371 -11.87 12.22 11.54
C GLY A 371 -10.66 12.23 12.47
N GLU A 372 -9.93 11.11 12.59
CA GLU A 372 -8.64 11.02 13.27
C GLU A 372 -7.55 10.54 12.30
N LEU A 373 -6.34 11.07 12.44
CA LEU A 373 -5.20 10.60 11.66
C LEU A 373 -4.72 9.23 12.15
N TRP A 374 -4.65 9.04 13.47
CA TRP A 374 -4.22 7.80 14.10
C TRP A 374 -5.39 6.82 14.15
N GLY A 375 -5.24 5.65 13.51
CA GLY A 375 -6.26 4.62 13.54
C GLY A 375 -6.06 3.65 14.70
N SER A 376 -6.37 2.38 14.46
CA SER A 376 -6.08 1.25 15.36
C SER A 376 -5.32 0.15 14.61
N SER A 377 -4.48 -0.57 15.33
CA SER A 377 -3.67 -1.69 14.83
C SER A 377 -4.22 -3.05 15.25
N ILE A 378 -3.66 -4.13 14.68
CA ILE A 378 -4.01 -5.49 15.11
C ILE A 378 -3.58 -5.74 16.57
N PRO A 379 -2.33 -5.43 16.99
CA PRO A 379 -1.92 -5.60 18.38
C PRO A 379 -2.83 -4.92 19.40
N GLU A 380 -3.30 -3.70 19.13
CA GLU A 380 -4.22 -2.99 20.02
C GLU A 380 -5.58 -3.67 20.15
N THR A 381 -6.05 -4.28 19.07
CA THR A 381 -7.37 -4.94 19.05
C THR A 381 -7.37 -6.25 19.84
N ILE A 382 -6.22 -6.95 19.91
CA ILE A 382 -6.08 -8.24 20.60
C ILE A 382 -5.38 -8.15 21.95
N GLU A 383 -5.06 -6.94 22.39
CA GLU A 383 -4.41 -6.66 23.67
C GLU A 383 -5.14 -7.32 24.85
N ASP A 384 -6.43 -7.06 25.00
CA ASP A 384 -7.23 -7.59 26.12
C ASP A 384 -7.22 -9.12 26.13
N VAL A 385 -7.17 -9.74 24.95
CA VAL A 385 -7.11 -11.20 24.81
C VAL A 385 -5.74 -11.74 25.21
N GLN A 386 -4.66 -11.04 24.86
CA GLN A 386 -3.31 -11.40 25.30
C GLN A 386 -3.17 -11.32 26.82
N ILE A 387 -3.77 -10.30 27.45
CA ILE A 387 -3.82 -10.18 28.92
C ILE A 387 -4.59 -11.36 29.51
N GLN A 388 -5.74 -11.73 28.96
CA GLN A 388 -6.52 -12.89 29.42
C GLN A 388 -5.74 -14.21 29.28
N CYS A 389 -5.10 -14.44 28.13
CA CYS A 389 -4.28 -15.63 27.89
C CYS A 389 -3.09 -15.70 28.84
N THR A 390 -2.43 -14.58 29.11
CA THR A 390 -1.32 -14.51 30.06
C THR A 390 -1.77 -14.73 31.49
N THR A 391 -2.89 -14.10 31.89
CA THR A 391 -3.48 -14.30 33.22
C THR A 391 -3.88 -15.77 33.43
N ALA A 392 -4.50 -16.40 32.43
CA ALA A 392 -4.83 -17.83 32.47
C ALA A 392 -3.57 -18.71 32.54
N GLY A 393 -2.52 -18.35 31.80
CA GLY A 393 -1.21 -19.01 31.86
C GLY A 393 -0.56 -18.92 33.23
N ARG A 394 -0.54 -17.74 33.85
CA ARG A 394 -0.02 -17.52 35.21
C ARG A 394 -0.81 -18.33 36.24
N ALA A 395 -2.14 -18.28 36.17
CA ALA A 395 -3.01 -19.07 37.04
C ALA A 395 -2.79 -20.59 36.86
N LEU A 396 -2.53 -21.04 35.62
CA LEU A 396 -2.22 -22.43 35.32
C LEU A 396 -0.92 -22.86 35.99
N VAL A 397 0.16 -22.08 35.84
CA VAL A 397 1.45 -22.42 36.47
C VAL A 397 1.33 -22.39 38.00
N ASN A 398 0.66 -21.38 38.58
CA ASN A 398 0.37 -21.33 40.01
C ASN A 398 -0.39 -22.58 40.49
N ASN A 399 -1.43 -22.99 39.77
CA ASN A 399 -2.19 -24.20 40.13
C ASN A 399 -1.35 -25.47 40.00
N MET A 400 -0.48 -25.55 38.98
CA MET A 400 0.42 -26.68 38.79
C MET A 400 1.47 -26.76 39.91
N ASP A 401 1.99 -25.62 40.38
CA ASP A 401 2.95 -25.60 41.48
C ASP A 401 2.34 -26.18 42.77
N PHE A 402 1.16 -25.68 43.15
CA PHE A 402 0.42 -26.19 44.32
C PHE A 402 -0.03 -27.65 44.19
N SER A 403 -0.30 -28.14 42.99
CA SER A 403 -0.74 -29.52 42.76
C SER A 403 0.41 -30.51 42.50
N ALA A 404 1.59 -30.03 42.14
CA ALA A 404 2.78 -30.86 41.92
C ALA A 404 3.36 -31.41 43.24
N GLY A 405 3.26 -30.64 44.31
CA GLY A 405 3.76 -31.00 45.64
C GLY A 405 2.67 -31.53 46.59
N PRO A 406 2.97 -32.51 47.45
CA PRO A 406 2.10 -32.84 48.56
C PRO A 406 2.20 -31.76 49.64
N LEU A 407 1.07 -31.23 50.11
CA LEU A 407 1.02 -30.34 51.26
C LEU A 407 0.93 -31.18 52.53
N GLY A 408 1.93 -31.09 53.40
CA GLY A 408 2.01 -31.91 54.60
C GLY A 408 1.81 -31.09 55.88
N GLU A 409 1.11 -31.66 56.85
CA GLU A 409 1.26 -31.27 58.26
C GLU A 409 2.10 -32.32 58.99
N VAL A 410 3.01 -31.85 59.85
CA VAL A 410 3.87 -32.70 60.67
C VAL A 410 3.75 -32.34 62.14
N ASP A 411 3.48 -33.36 62.95
CA ASP A 411 3.54 -33.24 64.41
C ASP A 411 4.99 -33.48 64.88
N THR A 412 5.71 -32.38 65.10
CA THR A 412 7.13 -32.41 65.49
C THR A 412 7.38 -33.10 66.83
N ALA A 413 6.40 -33.14 67.73
CA ALA A 413 6.53 -33.80 69.03
C ALA A 413 6.64 -35.33 68.89
N ARG A 414 6.10 -35.88 67.79
CA ARG A 414 6.03 -37.32 67.52
C ARG A 414 7.09 -37.82 66.57
N VAL A 415 7.70 -36.96 65.78
CA VAL A 415 8.84 -37.34 64.93
C VAL A 415 10.09 -37.52 65.79
N LYS A 416 10.82 -38.63 65.61
CA LYS A 416 12.09 -38.91 66.30
C LYS A 416 13.23 -38.81 65.29
N GLY A 417 14.22 -37.97 65.54
CA GLY A 417 15.40 -37.80 64.68
C GLY A 417 16.07 -36.45 64.89
N GLU A 418 17.35 -36.33 64.54
CA GLU A 418 18.12 -35.07 64.57
C GLU A 418 18.06 -34.27 63.25
N GLY A 419 17.40 -34.81 62.22
CA GLY A 419 17.23 -34.14 60.93
C GLY A 419 15.91 -33.40 60.80
N ASP A 420 15.83 -32.50 59.83
CA ASP A 420 14.60 -31.74 59.56
C ASP A 420 13.44 -32.71 59.18
N PRO A 421 12.31 -32.67 59.92
CA PRO A 421 11.16 -33.52 59.62
C PRO A 421 10.47 -33.18 58.29
N THR A 422 10.75 -32.01 57.69
CA THR A 422 10.18 -31.54 56.42
C THR A 422 10.93 -32.04 55.18
N GLU A 423 12.19 -32.44 55.31
CA GLU A 423 12.96 -32.98 54.18
C GLU A 423 12.45 -34.37 53.78
N ILE A 424 12.02 -34.53 52.52
CA ILE A 424 11.56 -35.81 51.98
C ILE A 424 12.46 -36.18 50.80
N TYR A 425 13.07 -37.37 50.86
CA TYR A 425 13.85 -37.94 49.77
C TYR A 425 13.53 -39.43 49.60
N PRO A 426 13.76 -40.01 48.41
CA PRO A 426 13.44 -41.40 48.14
C PRO A 426 14.06 -42.34 49.19
N ARG A 427 13.24 -43.23 49.77
CA ARG A 427 13.61 -44.23 50.79
C ARG A 427 13.93 -43.68 52.19
N LYS A 428 13.56 -42.43 52.53
CA LYS A 428 13.61 -41.93 53.92
C LYS A 428 12.62 -42.72 54.80
N ILE A 429 13.11 -43.28 55.92
CA ILE A 429 12.29 -43.92 56.95
C ILE A 429 12.42 -43.09 58.22
N THR A 430 11.33 -42.43 58.62
CA THR A 430 11.32 -41.60 59.83
C THR A 430 10.74 -42.39 61.00
N PRO A 431 11.48 -42.57 62.11
CA PRO A 431 10.93 -43.23 63.28
C PRO A 431 9.94 -42.28 64.00
N VAL A 432 8.78 -42.82 64.39
CA VAL A 432 7.72 -42.08 65.09
C VAL A 432 7.56 -42.56 66.53
N LYS A 433 7.26 -41.64 67.45
CA LYS A 433 6.90 -41.92 68.83
C LYS A 433 5.41 -42.27 68.93
N GLN A 434 5.07 -43.13 69.90
CA GLN A 434 3.68 -43.39 70.25
C GLN A 434 3.01 -42.11 70.77
N ASP A 435 1.75 -41.96 70.40
CA ASP A 435 0.90 -40.85 70.83
C ASP A 435 0.68 -40.91 72.36
N PRO A 436 1.00 -39.85 73.12
CA PRO A 436 0.75 -39.79 74.57
C PRO A 436 -0.73 -39.93 74.96
N PHE A 437 -1.66 -39.59 74.06
CA PHE A 437 -3.10 -39.56 74.33
C PHE A 437 -3.89 -40.68 73.62
N SER A 438 -3.23 -41.66 72.99
CA SER A 438 -3.86 -42.83 72.34
C SER A 438 -4.96 -42.47 71.32
N GLN A 439 -4.84 -41.36 70.60
CA GLN A 439 -5.85 -40.93 69.61
C GLN A 439 -5.65 -41.52 68.21
N ASN A 440 -4.67 -42.41 68.00
CA ASN A 440 -4.39 -43.09 66.71
C ASN A 440 -4.20 -42.14 65.51
N ALA A 441 -3.93 -40.86 65.72
CA ALA A 441 -3.63 -39.94 64.62
C ALA A 441 -2.25 -40.31 63.99
N PRO A 442 -2.08 -40.20 62.67
CA PRO A 442 -0.76 -40.34 62.04
C PRO A 442 0.13 -39.12 62.33
N ALA A 443 1.46 -39.31 62.40
CA ALA A 443 2.43 -38.24 62.69
C ALA A 443 2.69 -37.30 61.49
N TYR A 444 2.40 -37.79 60.28
CA TYR A 444 2.42 -37.03 59.03
C TYR A 444 1.03 -37.13 58.41
N ARG A 445 0.44 -36.02 57.97
CA ARG A 445 -0.71 -36.04 57.07
C ARG A 445 -0.35 -35.27 55.81
N PHE A 446 -0.66 -35.85 54.66
CA PHE A 446 -0.47 -35.22 53.37
C PHE A 446 -1.83 -34.94 52.75
N TYR A 447 -1.99 -33.73 52.22
CA TYR A 447 -3.11 -33.26 51.44
C TYR A 447 -2.66 -33.12 49.99
N THR A 448 -3.51 -33.57 49.07
CA THR A 448 -3.32 -33.35 47.63
C THR A 448 -4.26 -32.24 47.19
N ILE A 449 -3.72 -31.18 46.59
CA ILE A 449 -4.55 -30.16 45.94
C ILE A 449 -5.02 -30.71 44.59
N PRO A 450 -6.33 -30.69 44.29
CA PRO A 450 -6.82 -31.10 42.97
C PRO A 450 -6.31 -30.13 41.89
N SER A 451 -5.80 -30.69 40.78
CA SER A 451 -5.38 -29.89 39.64
C SER A 451 -6.59 -29.38 38.85
N LEU A 452 -6.63 -28.08 38.57
CA LEU A 452 -7.61 -27.40 37.73
C LEU A 452 -7.05 -27.10 36.33
N ALA A 453 -5.93 -27.74 35.96
CA ALA A 453 -5.20 -27.45 34.73
C ALA A 453 -6.06 -27.58 33.46
N GLY A 454 -6.97 -28.56 33.42
CA GLY A 454 -7.86 -28.76 32.25
C GLY A 454 -8.87 -27.63 32.05
N GLU A 455 -9.41 -27.07 33.15
CA GLU A 455 -10.36 -25.95 33.08
C GLU A 455 -9.66 -24.65 32.68
N LEU A 456 -8.48 -24.38 33.28
CA LEU A 456 -7.65 -23.22 32.96
C LEU A 456 -7.16 -23.25 31.51
N TRP A 457 -6.76 -24.42 31.00
CA TRP A 457 -6.41 -24.58 29.59
C TRP A 457 -7.62 -24.35 28.66
N SER A 458 -8.82 -24.79 29.05
CA SER A 458 -10.03 -24.52 28.26
C SER A 458 -10.36 -23.02 28.19
N ILE A 459 -10.10 -22.27 29.26
CA ILE A 459 -10.24 -20.81 29.27
C ILE A 459 -9.20 -20.19 28.32
N PHE A 460 -7.95 -20.63 28.39
CA PHE A 460 -6.88 -20.18 27.49
C PHE A 460 -7.24 -20.38 26.01
N ASP A 461 -7.67 -21.58 25.60
CA ASP A 461 -7.98 -21.85 24.20
C ASP A 461 -9.19 -21.03 23.69
N LYS A 462 -10.21 -20.82 24.55
CA LYS A 462 -11.35 -19.95 24.22
C LYS A 462 -10.95 -18.48 24.07
N ALA A 463 -10.09 -17.97 24.96
CA ALA A 463 -9.56 -16.62 24.84
C ALA A 463 -8.75 -16.49 23.55
N HIS A 464 -7.80 -17.41 23.31
CA HIS A 464 -7.05 -17.46 22.06
C HIS A 464 -7.96 -17.57 20.83
N ALA A 465 -9.15 -18.19 20.92
CA ALA A 465 -10.08 -18.31 19.77
C ALA A 465 -10.77 -16.99 19.49
N SER A 466 -11.14 -16.28 20.55
CA SER A 466 -11.75 -14.95 20.49
C SER A 466 -10.83 -13.93 19.81
N ALA A 467 -9.50 -14.06 19.92
CA ALA A 467 -8.55 -13.21 19.19
C ALA A 467 -8.76 -13.25 17.66
N TYR A 468 -8.97 -14.44 17.09
CA TYR A 468 -9.20 -14.59 15.65
C TYR A 468 -10.58 -14.08 15.23
N GLU A 469 -11.58 -14.18 16.11
CA GLU A 469 -12.92 -13.61 15.88
C GLU A 469 -12.88 -12.08 15.86
N LEU A 470 -12.12 -11.45 16.76
CA LEU A 470 -11.94 -9.99 16.81
C LEU A 470 -11.26 -9.44 15.55
N ILE A 471 -10.23 -10.13 15.05
CA ILE A 471 -9.55 -9.74 13.80
C ILE A 471 -10.44 -10.02 12.58
N GLY A 472 -11.32 -11.02 12.67
CA GLY A 472 -12.17 -11.47 11.57
C GLY A 472 -11.45 -12.39 10.56
N ILE A 473 -10.27 -12.92 10.91
CA ILE A 473 -9.52 -13.88 10.09
C ILE A 473 -9.59 -15.26 10.75
N PRO A 474 -10.27 -16.26 10.16
CA PRO A 474 -10.38 -17.59 10.74
C PRO A 474 -9.03 -18.29 10.91
N ARG A 475 -8.86 -19.07 12.00
CA ARG A 475 -7.66 -19.88 12.28
C ARG A 475 -7.23 -20.79 11.12
N LEU A 476 -8.20 -21.33 10.38
CA LEU A 476 -7.97 -22.20 9.23
C LEU A 476 -7.21 -21.50 8.09
N ALA A 477 -7.34 -20.17 7.96
CA ALA A 477 -6.61 -19.39 6.97
C ALA A 477 -5.09 -19.39 7.22
N PHE A 478 -4.66 -19.66 8.46
CA PHE A 478 -3.25 -19.75 8.85
C PHE A 478 -2.71 -21.19 8.87
N GLY A 479 -3.42 -22.14 8.26
CA GLY A 479 -2.97 -23.53 8.15
C GLY A 479 -3.19 -24.39 9.40
N GLN A 480 -3.86 -23.86 10.44
CA GLN A 480 -4.26 -24.65 11.60
C GLN A 480 -5.47 -25.51 11.25
N THR A 481 -5.26 -26.83 11.17
CA THR A 481 -6.29 -27.82 10.78
C THR A 481 -7.14 -28.32 11.96
N GLU A 482 -6.88 -27.85 13.18
CA GLU A 482 -7.71 -28.15 14.35
C GLU A 482 -9.08 -27.47 14.20
N GLY A 483 -10.09 -28.27 13.83
CA GLY A 483 -11.44 -27.82 13.46
C GLY A 483 -11.84 -28.14 12.01
N ALA A 484 -10.88 -28.48 11.14
CA ALA A 484 -11.14 -28.88 9.75
C ALA A 484 -11.73 -30.29 9.62
N ALA A 485 -11.73 -31.09 10.68
CA ALA A 485 -12.21 -32.48 10.66
C ALA A 485 -13.72 -32.61 10.34
N THR A 486 -14.52 -31.57 10.64
CA THR A 486 -15.97 -31.59 10.42
C THR A 486 -16.43 -30.83 9.17
N LEU A 487 -15.64 -29.86 8.68
CA LEU A 487 -15.99 -28.99 7.54
C LEU A 487 -15.08 -29.16 6.30
N GLY A 488 -13.91 -29.78 6.43
CA GLY A 488 -12.87 -29.88 5.38
C GLY A 488 -13.04 -31.02 4.37
N ARG A 489 -14.24 -31.59 4.18
CA ARG A 489 -14.43 -32.74 3.27
C ARG A 489 -14.60 -32.38 1.80
N THR A 490 -14.77 -31.09 1.46
CA THR A 490 -14.84 -30.63 0.07
C THR A 490 -13.87 -29.47 -0.14
N SER A 491 -13.02 -29.58 -1.16
CA SER A 491 -12.13 -28.49 -1.61
C SER A 491 -12.90 -27.18 -1.83
N GLY A 492 -14.15 -27.25 -2.30
CA GLY A 492 -15.03 -26.09 -2.45
C GLY A 492 -15.42 -25.40 -1.13
N GLY A 493 -15.65 -26.14 -0.04
CA GLY A 493 -15.99 -25.55 1.27
C GLY A 493 -14.81 -24.82 1.91
N VAL A 494 -13.61 -25.39 1.78
CA VAL A 494 -12.35 -24.76 2.23
C VAL A 494 -12.03 -23.53 1.38
N SER A 495 -12.16 -23.60 0.05
CA SER A 495 -11.96 -22.44 -0.83
C SER A 495 -12.98 -21.32 -0.59
N MET A 496 -14.22 -21.64 -0.27
CA MET A 496 -15.24 -20.64 0.04
C MET A 496 -14.96 -19.93 1.37
N MET A 497 -14.53 -20.66 2.40
CA MET A 497 -14.15 -20.08 3.69
C MET A 497 -12.87 -19.25 3.58
N LEU A 498 -11.89 -19.70 2.78
CA LEU A 498 -10.68 -18.93 2.49
C LEU A 498 -10.98 -17.64 1.72
N ASN A 499 -11.90 -17.69 0.75
CA ASN A 499 -12.38 -16.48 0.04
C ASN A 499 -13.11 -15.50 0.97
N GLN A 500 -13.86 -16.00 1.97
CA GLN A 500 -14.47 -15.15 3.01
C GLN A 500 -13.43 -14.58 3.96
N ALA A 501 -12.42 -15.35 4.37
CA ALA A 501 -11.31 -14.90 5.20
C ALA A 501 -10.53 -13.75 4.53
N SER A 502 -10.30 -13.85 3.22
CA SER A 502 -9.66 -12.79 2.44
C SER A 502 -10.45 -11.47 2.43
N LYS A 503 -11.76 -11.46 2.74
CA LYS A 503 -12.56 -10.22 2.77
C LYS A 503 -12.12 -9.28 3.91
N ALA A 504 -11.79 -9.82 5.08
CA ALA A 504 -11.33 -9.04 6.23
C ALA A 504 -10.01 -8.33 5.93
N ILE A 505 -9.17 -8.93 5.08
CA ILE A 505 -7.87 -8.39 4.67
C ILE A 505 -7.99 -7.43 3.47
N LYS A 506 -8.87 -7.74 2.51
CA LYS A 506 -9.07 -6.96 1.28
C LYS A 506 -9.55 -5.54 1.58
N GLN A 507 -10.36 -5.32 2.61
CA GLN A 507 -10.91 -3.99 2.90
C GLN A 507 -9.85 -2.99 3.43
N PRO A 508 -9.04 -3.32 4.46
CA PRO A 508 -7.88 -2.51 4.83
C PRO A 508 -6.90 -2.33 3.68
N LEU A 509 -6.70 -3.36 2.85
CA LEU A 509 -5.77 -3.25 1.73
C LEU A 509 -6.29 -2.30 0.63
N LEU A 510 -7.59 -2.32 0.34
CA LEU A 510 -8.23 -1.34 -0.55
C LEU A 510 -8.08 0.09 -0.02
N TYR A 511 -8.16 0.28 1.30
CA TYR A 511 -7.92 1.58 1.91
C TYR A 511 -6.49 2.06 1.68
N ALA A 512 -5.49 1.19 1.89
CA ALA A 512 -4.08 1.45 1.60
C ALA A 512 -3.83 1.76 0.11
N GLU A 513 -4.48 1.04 -0.80
CA GLU A 513 -4.39 1.30 -2.24
C GLU A 513 -4.82 2.72 -2.60
N ASN A 514 -5.99 3.15 -2.11
CA ASN A 514 -6.55 4.46 -2.45
C ASN A 514 -5.80 5.63 -1.81
N HIS A 515 -5.25 5.47 -0.60
CA HIS A 515 -4.64 6.57 0.16
C HIS A 515 -3.12 6.62 0.07
N VAL A 516 -2.46 5.52 -0.32
CA VAL A 516 -1.00 5.43 -0.36
C VAL A 516 -0.49 5.08 -1.75
N ILE A 517 -0.93 3.96 -2.33
CA ILE A 517 -0.37 3.44 -3.59
C ILE A 517 -0.80 4.31 -4.79
N GLU A 518 -2.08 4.63 -4.91
CA GLU A 518 -2.60 5.45 -6.01
C GLU A 518 -2.02 6.87 -5.98
N PRO A 519 -2.00 7.59 -4.82
CA PRO A 519 -1.46 8.94 -4.77
C PRO A 519 0.06 9.01 -5.00
N ILE A 520 0.84 8.05 -4.49
CA ILE A 520 2.30 8.07 -4.71
C ILE A 520 2.63 7.80 -6.17
N ILE A 521 1.95 6.86 -6.83
CA ILE A 521 2.20 6.56 -8.24
C ILE A 521 1.70 7.70 -9.12
N GLN A 522 0.54 8.30 -8.80
CA GLN A 522 0.08 9.51 -9.48
C GLN A 522 1.12 10.61 -9.39
N ARG A 523 1.80 10.74 -8.25
CA ARG A 523 2.87 11.71 -8.09
C ARG A 523 4.08 11.45 -9.00
N PHE A 524 4.44 10.19 -9.22
CA PHE A 524 5.48 9.84 -10.20
C PHE A 524 5.03 10.14 -11.63
N VAL A 525 3.77 9.88 -11.96
CA VAL A 525 3.16 10.23 -13.25
C VAL A 525 3.19 11.74 -13.49
N ASP A 526 2.74 12.53 -12.52
CA ASP A 526 2.69 13.99 -12.61
C ASP A 526 4.10 14.59 -12.86
N ILE A 527 5.12 14.05 -12.18
CA ILE A 527 6.52 14.46 -12.37
C ILE A 527 6.99 14.14 -13.79
N GLU A 528 6.70 12.95 -14.31
CA GLU A 528 7.10 12.60 -15.67
C GLU A 528 6.34 13.43 -16.72
N LEU A 529 5.05 13.69 -16.53
CA LEU A 529 4.28 14.56 -17.42
C LEU A 529 4.83 16.01 -17.46
N GLN A 530 5.32 16.51 -16.33
CA GLN A 530 5.88 17.86 -16.21
C GLN A 530 7.30 17.99 -16.77
N PHE A 531 8.20 17.07 -16.41
CA PHE A 531 9.64 17.22 -16.66
C PHE A 531 10.16 16.42 -17.86
N ASN A 532 9.41 15.44 -18.38
CA ASN A 532 9.90 14.61 -19.48
C ASN A 532 9.76 15.36 -20.84
N PRO A 533 10.81 15.40 -21.66
CA PRO A 533 10.78 16.10 -22.95
C PRO A 533 9.97 15.36 -24.03
N ASN A 534 9.70 14.06 -23.89
CA ASN A 534 9.06 13.26 -24.93
C ASN A 534 7.56 13.58 -25.06
N PRO A 535 7.09 14.10 -26.21
CA PRO A 535 5.68 14.48 -26.38
C PRO A 535 4.74 13.27 -26.47
N SER A 536 5.21 12.11 -26.91
CA SER A 536 4.41 10.87 -27.02
C SER A 536 3.96 10.30 -25.67
N LEU A 537 4.57 10.76 -24.57
CA LEU A 537 4.23 10.35 -23.20
C LEU A 537 3.23 11.30 -22.53
N LYS A 538 2.95 12.46 -23.16
CA LYS A 538 2.09 13.49 -22.59
C LYS A 538 0.65 13.20 -22.95
N GLY A 539 -0.14 12.85 -21.95
CA GLY A 539 -1.58 12.63 -22.06
C GLY A 539 -2.27 12.95 -20.75
N ASP A 540 -3.59 13.08 -20.81
CA ASP A 540 -4.42 13.14 -19.60
C ASP A 540 -4.56 11.71 -19.07
N VAL A 541 -3.75 11.38 -18.07
CA VAL A 541 -3.61 10.03 -17.54
C VAL A 541 -3.80 10.07 -16.04
N ASN A 542 -4.78 9.30 -15.57
CA ASN A 542 -5.01 9.05 -14.16
C ASN A 542 -4.54 7.64 -13.82
N VAL A 543 -3.93 7.52 -12.65
CA VAL A 543 -3.51 6.23 -12.11
C VAL A 543 -4.71 5.59 -11.42
N ARG A 544 -4.97 4.32 -11.72
CA ARG A 544 -5.76 3.45 -10.85
C ARG A 544 -4.91 2.33 -10.29
N ALA A 545 -4.99 2.10 -8.99
CA ALA A 545 -4.42 0.91 -8.39
C ALA A 545 -5.15 -0.35 -8.89
N SER A 546 -4.40 -1.33 -9.40
CA SER A 546 -4.95 -2.56 -10.00
C SER A 546 -4.92 -3.76 -9.06
N GLY A 547 -4.51 -3.60 -7.80
CA GLY A 547 -4.25 -4.73 -6.93
C GLY A 547 -5.51 -5.47 -6.46
N VAL A 548 -6.09 -5.05 -5.35
CA VAL A 548 -7.27 -5.69 -4.75
C VAL A 548 -8.46 -5.57 -5.66
N ARG A 549 -8.67 -4.41 -6.28
CA ARG A 549 -9.77 -4.19 -7.23
C ARG A 549 -9.66 -5.10 -8.45
N GLY A 550 -8.47 -5.22 -9.02
CA GLY A 550 -8.22 -6.12 -10.15
C GLY A 550 -8.43 -7.58 -9.77
N MET A 551 -8.04 -7.97 -8.54
CA MET A 551 -8.33 -9.29 -8.00
C MET A 551 -9.83 -9.52 -7.84
N GLN A 552 -10.57 -8.59 -7.25
CA GLN A 552 -12.02 -8.67 -7.09
C GLN A 552 -12.74 -8.76 -8.43
N GLU A 553 -12.31 -7.99 -9.42
CA GLU A 553 -12.89 -8.02 -10.76
C GLU A 553 -12.57 -9.35 -11.45
N LYS A 554 -11.34 -9.88 -11.33
CA LYS A 554 -10.99 -11.22 -11.83
C LYS A 554 -11.79 -12.32 -11.12
N GLU A 555 -11.94 -12.28 -9.81
CA GLU A 555 -12.75 -13.23 -9.04
C GLU A 555 -14.22 -13.19 -9.46
N LYS A 556 -14.77 -11.98 -9.65
CA LYS A 556 -16.13 -11.78 -10.15
C LYS A 556 -16.29 -12.31 -11.58
N GLN A 557 -15.31 -12.06 -12.46
CA GLN A 557 -15.29 -12.58 -13.82
C GLN A 557 -15.23 -14.12 -13.83
N GLN A 558 -14.37 -14.74 -13.01
CA GLN A 558 -14.30 -16.20 -12.86
C GLN A 558 -15.58 -16.80 -12.27
N GLY A 559 -16.17 -16.14 -11.27
CA GLY A 559 -17.43 -16.54 -10.67
C GLY A 559 -18.58 -16.47 -11.68
N ASN A 560 -18.66 -15.37 -12.43
CA ASN A 560 -19.62 -15.21 -13.52
C ASN A 560 -19.41 -16.24 -14.62
N LEU A 561 -18.16 -16.50 -15.03
CA LEU A 561 -17.84 -17.53 -16.02
C LEU A 561 -18.27 -18.91 -15.54
N THR A 562 -18.00 -19.26 -14.28
CA THR A 562 -18.40 -20.54 -13.69
C THR A 562 -19.92 -20.65 -13.63
N TRP A 563 -20.61 -19.60 -13.20
CA TRP A 563 -22.07 -19.54 -13.18
C TRP A 563 -22.65 -19.68 -14.60
N VAL A 564 -22.09 -18.98 -15.59
CA VAL A 564 -22.50 -19.07 -17.00
C VAL A 564 -22.28 -20.48 -17.51
N LEU A 565 -21.10 -21.07 -17.32
CA LEU A 565 -20.79 -22.45 -17.75
C LEU A 565 -21.75 -23.47 -17.10
N GLN A 566 -22.07 -23.31 -15.81
CA GLN A 566 -23.03 -24.16 -15.11
C GLN A 566 -24.47 -23.93 -15.59
N SER A 567 -24.83 -22.69 -15.92
CA SER A 567 -26.16 -22.35 -16.46
C SER A 567 -26.34 -22.81 -17.89
N LEU A 568 -25.26 -22.87 -18.69
CA LEU A 568 -25.27 -23.27 -20.10
C LEU A 568 -25.09 -24.79 -20.28
N ALA A 569 -24.48 -25.49 -19.30
CA ALA A 569 -24.29 -26.94 -19.35
C ALA A 569 -25.59 -27.77 -19.55
N PRO A 570 -26.76 -27.40 -18.99
CA PRO A 570 -28.04 -28.05 -19.29
C PRO A 570 -28.54 -27.78 -20.71
N PHE A 571 -28.33 -26.56 -21.24
CA PHE A 571 -28.76 -26.17 -22.58
C PHE A 571 -27.91 -26.81 -23.68
N ALA A 572 -26.66 -27.17 -23.39
CA ALA A 572 -25.82 -27.95 -24.30
C ALA A 572 -26.30 -29.41 -24.48
N LYS A 573 -27.11 -29.94 -23.55
CA LYS A 573 -27.65 -31.31 -23.59
C LYS A 573 -29.14 -31.39 -23.95
N GLY A 574 -29.90 -30.31 -23.74
CA GLY A 574 -31.31 -30.20 -24.11
C GLY A 574 -31.49 -29.78 -25.57
N PHE A 575 -31.91 -30.70 -26.41
CA PHE A 575 -32.42 -30.41 -27.75
C PHE A 575 -33.62 -29.44 -27.66
N GLU A 576 -33.42 -28.15 -27.98
CA GLU A 576 -34.44 -27.25 -28.58
C GLU A 576 -33.98 -25.79 -28.83
N VAL A 577 -32.67 -25.46 -28.72
CA VAL A 577 -32.17 -24.12 -29.10
C VAL A 577 -31.23 -24.24 -30.31
N PRO A 578 -31.42 -23.46 -31.40
CA PRO A 578 -30.51 -23.45 -32.54
C PRO A 578 -29.06 -23.15 -32.10
N PRO A 579 -28.06 -23.94 -32.55
CA PRO A 579 -26.66 -23.79 -32.12
C PRO A 579 -26.08 -22.38 -32.30
N ALA A 580 -26.55 -21.64 -33.31
CA ALA A 580 -26.13 -20.26 -33.59
C ALA A 580 -26.52 -19.26 -32.48
N PHE A 581 -27.66 -19.47 -31.82
CA PHE A 581 -28.11 -18.56 -30.76
C PHE A 581 -27.31 -18.75 -29.46
N VAL A 582 -26.95 -19.99 -29.14
CA VAL A 582 -26.06 -20.32 -28.02
C VAL A 582 -24.66 -19.74 -28.27
N MET A 583 -24.14 -19.83 -29.50
CA MET A 583 -22.85 -19.22 -29.86
C MET A 583 -22.87 -17.70 -29.81
N ARG A 584 -23.96 -17.04 -30.23
CA ARG A 584 -24.10 -15.57 -30.15
C ARG A 584 -24.21 -15.07 -28.71
N ILE A 585 -24.93 -15.80 -27.85
CA ILE A 585 -24.97 -15.52 -26.41
C ILE A 585 -23.58 -15.73 -25.80
N LEU A 586 -22.89 -16.81 -26.17
CA LEU A 586 -21.53 -17.07 -25.73
C LEU A 586 -20.56 -15.96 -26.18
N GLU A 587 -20.67 -15.48 -27.43
CA GLU A 587 -19.84 -14.40 -27.98
C GLU A 587 -20.11 -13.05 -27.32
N GLN A 588 -21.38 -12.64 -27.17
CA GLN A 588 -21.75 -11.43 -26.44
C GLN A 588 -21.32 -11.48 -24.97
N LEU A 589 -21.38 -12.66 -24.34
CA LEU A 589 -20.97 -12.83 -22.95
C LEU A 589 -19.44 -12.85 -22.81
N LEU A 590 -18.71 -13.54 -23.69
CA LEU A 590 -17.24 -13.54 -23.69
C LEU A 590 -16.68 -12.14 -23.97
N SER A 591 -17.33 -11.39 -24.87
CA SER A 591 -17.03 -9.99 -25.14
C SER A 591 -17.33 -9.09 -23.94
N GLN A 592 -18.47 -9.26 -23.25
CA GLN A 592 -18.76 -8.55 -22.00
C GLN A 592 -17.77 -8.89 -20.87
N MET A 593 -17.17 -10.08 -20.92
CA MET A 593 -16.18 -10.54 -19.94
C MET A 593 -14.73 -10.16 -20.30
N GLY A 594 -14.49 -9.45 -21.41
CA GLY A 594 -13.15 -8.96 -21.79
C GLY A 594 -12.18 -10.04 -22.28
N VAL A 595 -12.68 -11.23 -22.63
CA VAL A 595 -11.87 -12.30 -23.25
C VAL A 595 -11.79 -12.03 -24.76
N ASP A 596 -10.59 -12.03 -25.33
CA ASP A 596 -10.38 -11.74 -26.75
C ASP A 596 -11.13 -12.79 -27.61
N THR A 597 -12.15 -12.35 -28.34
CA THR A 597 -13.03 -13.20 -29.17
C THR A 597 -12.40 -13.56 -30.53
N LYS A 598 -11.13 -13.20 -30.74
CA LYS A 598 -10.33 -13.56 -31.93
C LYS A 598 -10.18 -15.07 -32.07
N GLY A 599 -11.13 -15.70 -32.77
CA GLY A 599 -11.13 -17.14 -33.06
C GLY A 599 -12.51 -17.78 -33.10
N LEU A 600 -13.55 -17.09 -32.62
CA LEU A 600 -14.94 -17.52 -32.82
C LEU A 600 -15.44 -17.02 -34.18
N PRO A 601 -16.20 -17.82 -34.95
CA PRO A 601 -16.82 -17.33 -36.18
C PRO A 601 -17.79 -16.20 -35.84
N ASN A 602 -17.49 -14.98 -36.29
CA ASN A 602 -18.31 -13.80 -36.05
C ASN A 602 -19.62 -13.91 -36.84
N ILE A 603 -20.68 -14.34 -36.17
CA ILE A 603 -21.99 -14.61 -36.78
C ILE A 603 -22.64 -13.30 -37.24
N ALA A 604 -22.32 -12.15 -36.62
CA ALA A 604 -22.86 -10.84 -37.01
C ALA A 604 -22.36 -10.39 -38.40
N LEU A 605 -21.10 -10.70 -38.73
CA LEU A 605 -20.53 -10.45 -40.05
C LEU A 605 -21.14 -11.40 -41.10
N GLN A 606 -21.45 -12.63 -40.70
CA GLN A 606 -22.08 -13.63 -41.56
C GLN A 606 -23.58 -13.33 -41.81
N ASP A 607 -24.31 -12.82 -40.82
CA ASP A 607 -25.69 -12.33 -40.95
C ASP A 607 -25.76 -11.06 -41.82
N ALA A 608 -24.80 -10.14 -41.67
CA ALA A 608 -24.71 -8.95 -42.53
C ALA A 608 -24.42 -9.32 -43.99
N MET A 609 -23.53 -10.29 -44.24
CA MET A 609 -23.28 -10.83 -45.58
C MET A 609 -24.51 -11.53 -46.18
N ASN A 610 -25.29 -12.25 -45.36
CA ASN A 610 -26.53 -12.90 -45.80
C ASN A 610 -27.67 -11.88 -46.06
N GLN A 611 -27.74 -10.78 -45.31
CA GLN A 611 -28.67 -9.67 -45.59
C GLN A 611 -28.30 -8.91 -46.87
N ASP A 612 -27.02 -8.63 -47.10
CA ASP A 612 -26.56 -8.02 -48.36
C ASP A 612 -26.84 -8.93 -49.57
N GLN A 613 -26.66 -10.25 -49.44
CA GLN A 613 -27.04 -11.18 -50.50
C GLN A 613 -28.56 -11.24 -50.73
N GLY A 614 -29.39 -11.06 -49.70
CA GLY A 614 -30.85 -10.96 -49.83
C GLY A 614 -31.31 -9.70 -50.57
N ILE A 615 -30.63 -8.57 -50.34
CA ILE A 615 -30.88 -7.31 -51.05
C ILE A 615 -30.43 -7.43 -52.52
N ILE A 616 -29.26 -8.02 -52.78
CA ILE A 616 -28.77 -8.25 -54.14
C ILE A 616 -29.65 -9.25 -54.91
N ALA A 617 -30.15 -10.31 -54.27
CA ALA A 617 -31.09 -11.27 -54.88
C ALA A 617 -32.45 -10.64 -55.22
N SER A 618 -32.94 -9.70 -54.39
CA SER A 618 -34.16 -8.94 -54.70
C SER A 618 -34.00 -7.93 -55.84
N LEU A 619 -32.77 -7.44 -56.06
CA LEU A 619 -32.41 -6.53 -57.15
C LEU A 619 -32.09 -7.26 -58.47
N THR A 620 -31.60 -8.50 -58.42
CA THR A 620 -31.31 -9.33 -59.60
C THR A 620 -32.50 -10.16 -60.09
N GLY A 621 -33.55 -10.33 -59.27
CA GLY A 621 -34.78 -11.05 -59.66
C GLY A 621 -35.74 -10.30 -60.61
N MET A 622 -35.48 -9.02 -60.93
CA MET A 622 -36.30 -8.20 -61.85
C MET A 622 -35.66 -7.95 -63.23
N ALA A 623 -34.43 -8.43 -63.46
CA ALA A 623 -33.73 -8.28 -64.73
C ALA A 623 -32.90 -9.53 -65.01
N ASP A 624 -33.52 -10.57 -65.58
CA ASP A 624 -32.95 -11.35 -66.68
C ASP A 624 -33.89 -12.52 -67.05
N ASN A 625 -34.66 -12.28 -68.10
CA ASN A 625 -35.45 -13.28 -68.81
C ASN A 625 -34.97 -13.32 -70.27
N VAL A 626 -33.70 -13.67 -70.54
CA VAL A 626 -33.22 -14.10 -71.87
C VAL A 626 -31.94 -14.94 -71.73
N GLY A 627 -31.96 -16.19 -72.24
CA GLY A 627 -30.79 -16.75 -72.94
C GLY A 627 -29.93 -17.79 -72.19
N ALA A 628 -30.02 -19.04 -72.65
CA ALA A 628 -29.31 -20.23 -72.18
C ALA A 628 -27.86 -20.38 -72.70
N GLY A 629 -27.03 -21.21 -72.04
CA GLY A 629 -25.83 -21.81 -72.67
C GLY A 629 -24.70 -22.39 -71.78
N GLN A 630 -24.79 -23.69 -71.46
CA GLN A 630 -23.76 -24.75 -71.35
C GLN A 630 -22.26 -24.51 -70.94
N SER A 631 -21.85 -25.29 -69.90
CA SER A 631 -20.75 -26.29 -69.85
C SER A 631 -19.25 -25.91 -69.92
N GLY A 632 -18.45 -26.33 -68.91
CA GLY A 632 -17.03 -26.71 -69.11
C GLY A 632 -16.07 -26.81 -67.88
N THR A 633 -15.89 -28.04 -67.36
CA THR A 633 -14.64 -28.70 -66.83
C THR A 633 -13.75 -28.17 -65.67
N ILE A 634 -13.81 -28.95 -64.58
CA ILE A 634 -12.87 -29.49 -63.55
C ILE A 634 -11.32 -29.28 -63.72
N GLU A 635 -10.61 -28.95 -62.61
CA GLU A 635 -9.56 -29.75 -61.91
C GLU A 635 -8.35 -28.96 -61.32
N GLY A 636 -7.95 -29.26 -60.06
CA GLY A 636 -6.57 -29.05 -59.54
C GLY A 636 -6.37 -28.18 -58.28
N ALA A 637 -6.06 -28.80 -57.13
CA ALA A 637 -5.39 -28.20 -55.95
C ALA A 637 -3.85 -28.41 -56.05
N PRO A 638 -2.92 -27.92 -55.16
CA PRO A 638 -3.06 -27.12 -53.92
C PRO A 638 -1.98 -26.00 -53.72
N ALA A 639 -2.00 -25.35 -52.53
CA ALA A 639 -0.91 -24.65 -51.81
C ALA A 639 -0.60 -23.16 -52.09
N MET A 640 -0.71 -22.33 -51.03
CA MET A 640 0.03 -21.07 -50.74
C MET A 640 -0.36 -20.64 -49.31
N ASN A 641 0.50 -20.71 -48.29
CA ASN A 641 1.65 -19.87 -47.91
C ASN A 641 1.28 -18.45 -47.42
N ASN A 642 1.71 -18.15 -46.20
CA ASN A 642 1.55 -16.90 -45.45
C ASN A 642 2.01 -15.67 -46.24
N SER A 643 1.14 -14.69 -46.44
CA SER A 643 1.36 -13.23 -46.31
C SER A 643 0.18 -12.49 -46.94
N ASP A 644 -0.18 -11.36 -46.36
CA ASP A 644 -1.07 -10.31 -46.89
C ASP A 644 -2.58 -10.61 -46.98
N TYR A 645 -3.27 -10.27 -45.90
CA TYR A 645 -4.66 -9.79 -45.96
C TYR A 645 -4.70 -8.30 -45.59
N THR A 646 -4.26 -7.44 -46.51
CA THR A 646 -4.76 -6.06 -46.56
C THR A 646 -6.05 -6.08 -47.37
N GLN A 647 -7.20 -5.89 -46.72
CA GLN A 647 -8.43 -5.59 -47.45
C GLN A 647 -8.25 -4.27 -48.23
N PRO A 648 -8.82 -4.14 -49.44
CA PRO A 648 -8.77 -2.88 -50.16
C PRO A 648 -9.64 -1.86 -49.42
N LEU A 649 -8.98 -0.96 -48.71
CA LEU A 649 -9.59 0.25 -48.14
C LEU A 649 -10.22 1.08 -49.25
N ASP A 650 -11.49 1.44 -49.08
CA ASP A 650 -12.24 2.29 -49.98
C ASP A 650 -11.46 3.58 -50.30
N GLY A 651 -11.47 4.04 -51.55
CA GLY A 651 -10.55 5.04 -52.11
C GLY A 651 -10.57 6.42 -51.41
N ARG A 652 -11.53 6.67 -50.52
CA ARG A 652 -11.64 7.87 -49.66
C ARG A 652 -10.89 7.74 -48.33
N SER A 653 -10.78 6.54 -47.79
CA SER A 653 -10.04 6.26 -46.54
C SER A 653 -8.53 6.20 -46.76
N ALA A 654 -8.09 5.75 -47.95
CA ALA A 654 -6.68 5.78 -48.35
C ALA A 654 -6.12 7.21 -48.49
N GLN A 655 -6.93 8.17 -48.92
CA GLN A 655 -6.53 9.58 -49.01
C GLN A 655 -6.38 10.21 -47.63
N ALA A 656 -7.26 9.92 -46.69
CA ALA A 656 -7.15 10.40 -45.31
C ALA A 656 -5.89 9.85 -44.60
N ILE A 657 -5.56 8.57 -44.83
CA ILE A 657 -4.35 7.93 -44.28
C ILE A 657 -3.07 8.50 -44.93
N GLN A 658 -3.08 8.81 -46.22
CA GLN A 658 -1.94 9.44 -46.89
C GLN A 658 -1.70 10.89 -46.43
N THR A 659 -2.75 11.66 -46.17
CA THR A 659 -2.63 13.03 -45.63
C THR A 659 -2.10 13.02 -44.19
N ILE A 660 -2.52 12.07 -43.35
CA ILE A 660 -2.04 11.93 -41.97
C ILE A 660 -0.58 11.44 -41.91
N ASN A 661 -0.19 10.50 -42.78
CA ASN A 661 1.22 10.07 -42.88
C ASN A 661 2.16 11.18 -43.40
N GLN A 662 1.67 12.12 -44.21
CA GLN A 662 2.42 13.31 -44.62
C GLN A 662 2.59 14.33 -43.47
N MET A 663 1.65 14.40 -42.53
CA MET A 663 1.78 15.26 -41.33
C MET A 663 2.86 14.75 -40.38
N ASN A 664 2.95 13.44 -40.14
CA ASN A 664 3.97 12.86 -39.25
C ASN A 664 5.41 13.01 -39.76
N HIS A 665 5.62 13.15 -41.07
CA HIS A 665 6.95 13.39 -41.64
C HIS A 665 7.36 14.87 -41.65
N SER A 666 6.41 15.80 -41.44
CA SER A 666 6.63 17.25 -41.49
C SER A 666 6.89 17.91 -40.13
N LEU A 667 6.64 17.19 -39.03
CA LEU A 667 6.96 17.60 -37.66
C LEU A 667 8.38 17.24 -37.21
N GLY A 668 9.22 16.78 -38.15
CA GLY A 668 10.66 16.56 -37.96
C GLY A 668 11.49 17.60 -38.70
N ARG A 669 11.54 18.83 -38.16
CA ARG A 669 12.66 19.77 -38.31
C ARG A 669 12.72 20.72 -37.13
#